data_AF-A0A3M5G532-F1
#
_entry.id   AF-A0A3M5G532-F1
#
_cell.length_a   1.000
_cell.length_b   1.000
_cell.length_c   1.000
_cell.angle_alpha   90.00
_cell.angle_beta   90.00
_cell.angle_gamma   90.00
#
_symmetry.space_group_name_H-M   'P 1'
#
loop_
_entity.id
_entity.type
_entity.pdbx_description
1 polymer ?
#
loop_
_entity_poly.entity_id
_entity_poly.type
_entity_poly.pdbx_seq_one_letter_code
_entity_poly.pdbx_strand_id
1 'polypeptide(L)'
;MVWPVSGAVECRHWQPTKAHENGLAGLLWGVGTSAFLSVHADARWVVCEVAVADLIALSESGMVKFQRAQVVHVGDKSSAAHYLLMHRASYSSTSPPAAVEVRPASGELVVSHEVFDVASVSAAVGAEGNLPAVTTQTLQTATYGSTLIGDSHSQLVAGYGSTETAGSHSDLTAGYGSTGTAGSDSSLTAGYGSTQTSGSDSSLRAGYGSTQTAQEGSTLTAGYGSTGTAGSDSSRIAGYGSTQTSGGDSALTAGYGSTQTAQEGSNLTAGYGSTGTAGSDSSLIAGYGSTQTSGSGSSLTAGYGSTQTAGADSNLTAGYGSTGTAGHESFIIAGYGSTQTAGHKSILTAGYGSTQTARDGSDLIAGYGSTGTAGSGSSLIAGYGSTQTAQDSSSLTTGYGSTSTAGYASSLIAGYGSTQTAGYESTLTAGYGSTQTAQERSDLVTGYGSTSTAGYASSLIAGYGSTQTAGYESTLTAGYGSTQTAQEKSSLTTGYGSTSTAGYESSLIAGYGSTQTAGYKSTLTAGYGSTQTAEHGSSLTAGYGSTATVGQDSSLIAGYGSSLTSGIRSFLTAGYGSTLIAGLRSVLIAGYGSSLTSGIRSTLTAGYGSNQIASYGSSLIAGHESIQVAGHKSMLIAGKGSSQTAGFRSTLIAGAGSVQLAGDRSRLIAGADSNQTAGDRSKLLAGNNSYLTAGDRSKLTGGHDCTLMAGDQSRLTAGKNSVLTAGARSKLIGSEGSTLSAGEDSTLVFRLWDGKRYRQLVARTGENSVEADIPYYVNDDDDIVNKTDEDDT
;
A
#
# COMPACT_ATOMS: atom_id res chain seq x y z
N MET A 1 21.46 6.51 46.61
CA MET A 1 21.73 5.12 47.05
C MET A 1 20.87 4.20 46.19
N VAL A 2 21.45 3.15 45.60
CA VAL A 2 20.69 2.18 44.79
C VAL A 2 20.37 0.98 45.68
N TRP A 3 19.12 0.54 45.70
CA TRP A 3 18.72 -0.68 46.41
C TRP A 3 19.10 -1.91 45.57
N PRO A 4 19.71 -2.96 46.17
CA PRO A 4 20.01 -4.19 45.45
C PRO A 4 18.71 -4.96 45.14
N VAL A 5 18.76 -5.85 44.15
CA VAL A 5 17.59 -6.66 43.74
C VAL A 5 17.27 -7.75 44.78
N SER A 6 18.27 -8.18 45.55
CA SER A 6 18.14 -9.02 46.75
C SER A 6 19.38 -8.85 47.63
N GLY A 7 19.31 -9.28 48.90
CA GLY A 7 20.47 -9.29 49.80
C GLY A 7 20.52 -8.13 50.81
N ALA A 8 21.60 -8.08 51.59
CA ALA A 8 21.74 -7.14 52.70
C ALA A 8 22.09 -5.73 52.22
N VAL A 9 21.51 -4.71 52.88
CA VAL A 9 21.75 -3.29 52.64
C VAL A 9 21.93 -2.55 53.96
N GLU A 10 22.84 -1.58 54.01
CA GLU A 10 23.21 -0.83 55.21
C GLU A 10 23.52 0.64 54.91
N CYS A 11 23.04 1.54 55.77
CA CYS A 11 23.42 2.96 55.72
C CYS A 11 24.77 3.20 56.40
N ARG A 12 25.81 3.52 55.61
CA ARG A 12 27.18 3.82 56.11
C ARG A 12 27.28 5.11 56.94
N HIS A 13 26.25 5.96 56.94
CA HIS A 13 26.21 7.22 57.66
C HIS A 13 25.03 7.25 58.64
N TRP A 14 24.78 6.13 59.33
CA TRP A 14 23.67 6.01 60.27
C TRP A 14 23.73 7.00 61.43
N GLN A 15 22.60 7.63 61.71
CA GLN A 15 22.36 8.39 62.94
C GLN A 15 20.99 8.01 63.53
N PRO A 16 20.91 7.63 64.82
CA PRO A 16 19.68 7.21 65.49
C PRO A 16 18.77 8.39 65.87
N THR A 17 18.54 9.31 64.92
CA THR A 17 17.68 10.49 65.04
C THR A 17 16.33 10.24 64.35
N LYS A 18 15.29 10.97 64.77
CA LYS A 18 13.98 10.99 64.11
C LYS A 18 13.92 11.81 62.82
N ALA A 19 15.07 12.28 62.32
CA ALA A 19 15.18 12.92 61.01
C ALA A 19 15.32 11.86 59.90
N HIS A 20 14.82 12.16 58.70
CA HIS A 20 14.87 11.25 57.53
C HIS A 20 16.28 11.02 56.99
N GLU A 21 17.15 12.02 57.12
CA GLU A 21 18.56 11.93 56.75
C GLU A 21 19.30 10.86 57.55
N ASN A 22 20.47 10.42 57.05
CA ASN A 22 21.38 9.56 57.82
C ASN A 22 20.74 8.23 58.26
N GLY A 23 19.99 7.58 57.35
CA GLY A 23 19.45 6.23 57.52
C GLY A 23 18.71 5.71 56.28
N LEU A 24 18.26 4.45 56.33
CA LEU A 24 17.26 3.92 55.42
C LEU A 24 15.87 4.22 55.98
N ALA A 25 14.88 4.46 55.12
CA ALA A 25 13.49 4.74 55.54
C ALA A 25 12.49 3.97 54.67
N GLY A 26 11.34 3.62 55.24
CA GLY A 26 10.27 2.89 54.56
C GLY A 26 8.95 2.86 55.33
N LEU A 27 7.92 2.27 54.72
CA LEU A 27 6.60 2.11 55.34
C LEU A 27 6.48 0.76 56.05
N LEU A 28 6.19 0.78 57.35
CA LEU A 28 5.99 -0.43 58.13
C LEU A 28 4.73 -1.17 57.64
N TRP A 29 4.90 -2.43 57.22
CA TRP A 29 3.83 -3.21 56.55
C TRP A 29 3.22 -2.56 55.31
N GLY A 30 3.92 -1.61 54.67
CA GLY A 30 3.38 -0.83 53.54
C GLY A 30 2.28 0.17 53.93
N VAL A 31 2.06 0.41 55.22
CA VAL A 31 1.04 1.33 55.74
C VAL A 31 1.69 2.65 56.11
N GLY A 32 1.17 3.77 55.60
CA GLY A 32 1.61 5.12 55.94
C GLY A 32 1.51 6.10 54.77
N THR A 33 2.19 7.24 54.89
CA THR A 33 2.20 8.27 53.83
C THR A 33 3.17 7.93 52.69
N SER A 34 2.71 8.01 51.44
CA SER A 34 3.58 7.84 50.27
C SER A 34 4.36 9.11 49.88
N ALA A 35 4.28 10.19 50.67
CA ALA A 35 4.88 11.48 50.33
C ALA A 35 6.42 11.46 50.17
N PHE A 36 7.09 10.45 50.74
CA PHE A 36 8.54 10.25 50.68
C PHE A 36 8.95 9.02 49.85
N LEU A 37 8.01 8.44 49.09
CA LEU A 37 8.28 7.33 48.15
C LEU A 37 8.24 7.82 46.70
N SER A 38 9.05 7.21 45.83
CA SER A 38 8.92 7.41 44.39
C SER A 38 7.62 6.78 43.89
N VAL A 39 6.77 7.59 43.26
CA VAL A 39 5.46 7.18 42.70
C VAL A 39 5.41 7.24 41.17
N HIS A 40 6.57 7.31 40.51
CA HIS A 40 6.68 7.21 39.05
C HIS A 40 6.30 5.80 38.55
N ALA A 41 5.86 5.71 37.30
CA ALA A 41 5.34 4.46 36.72
C ALA A 41 6.39 3.35 36.54
N ASP A 42 7.67 3.72 36.51
CA ASP A 42 8.86 2.88 36.42
C ASP A 42 9.54 2.63 37.79
N ALA A 43 9.00 3.19 38.88
CA ALA A 43 9.58 3.07 40.21
C ALA A 43 9.56 1.61 40.70
N ARG A 44 10.73 1.08 41.05
CA ARG A 44 10.87 -0.27 41.64
C ARG A 44 10.46 -0.23 43.11
N TRP A 45 9.45 -1.01 43.48
CA TRP A 45 8.99 -1.18 44.85
C TRP A 45 9.79 -2.30 45.51
N VAL A 46 10.44 -1.96 46.62
CA VAL A 46 11.36 -2.83 47.38
C VAL A 46 10.69 -3.22 48.69
N VAL A 47 10.56 -4.52 48.94
CA VAL A 47 10.21 -5.07 50.26
C VAL A 47 11.49 -5.58 50.91
N CYS A 48 11.72 -5.16 52.15
CA CYS A 48 12.86 -5.59 52.94
C CYS A 48 12.46 -5.93 54.37
N GLU A 49 13.18 -6.88 54.95
CA GLU A 49 13.03 -7.31 56.35
C GLU A 49 14.05 -6.57 57.22
N VAL A 50 13.62 -6.18 58.42
CA VAL A 50 14.36 -5.33 59.35
C VAL A 50 14.19 -5.89 60.76
N ALA A 51 15.26 -5.91 61.56
CA ALA A 51 15.17 -6.31 62.97
C ALA A 51 14.34 -5.30 63.76
N VAL A 52 13.37 -5.77 64.56
CA VAL A 52 12.43 -4.89 65.28
C VAL A 52 13.14 -3.95 66.27
N ALA A 53 14.33 -4.33 66.76
CA ALA A 53 15.18 -3.51 67.62
C ALA A 53 15.83 -2.30 66.90
N ASP A 54 15.98 -2.36 65.57
CA ASP A 54 16.67 -1.34 64.76
C ASP A 54 15.70 -0.28 64.19
N LEU A 55 14.39 -0.40 64.50
CA LEU A 55 13.33 0.45 63.96
C LEU A 55 13.11 1.72 64.81
N ILE A 56 13.43 2.87 64.24
CA ILE A 56 13.05 4.18 64.78
C ILE A 56 11.78 4.65 64.08
N ALA A 57 10.68 4.81 64.83
CA ALA A 57 9.47 5.43 64.32
C ALA A 57 9.68 6.93 64.06
N LEU A 58 9.36 7.38 62.84
CA LEU A 58 9.44 8.78 62.42
C LEU A 58 8.20 9.57 62.90
N SER A 59 8.19 10.88 62.67
CA SER A 59 7.05 11.77 62.94
C SER A 59 5.83 11.44 62.07
N GLU A 60 6.08 10.90 60.88
CA GLU A 60 5.13 10.63 59.83
C GLU A 60 4.43 9.28 60.04
N SER A 61 3.10 9.28 60.07
CA SER A 61 2.29 8.10 60.35
C SER A 61 2.66 6.91 59.44
N GLY A 62 3.06 5.80 60.06
CA GLY A 62 3.45 4.54 59.40
C GLY A 62 4.89 4.45 58.91
N MET A 63 5.67 5.54 58.98
CA MET A 63 7.05 5.55 58.50
C MET A 63 8.05 5.12 59.59
N VAL A 64 9.04 4.33 59.19
CA VAL A 64 10.14 3.84 60.05
C VAL A 64 11.49 4.07 59.39
N LYS A 65 12.50 4.29 60.23
CA LYS A 65 13.91 4.51 59.86
C LYS A 65 14.78 3.41 60.48
N PHE A 66 15.77 2.90 59.75
CA PHE A 66 16.60 1.76 60.16
C PHE A 66 18.02 1.81 59.58
N GLN A 67 18.98 1.17 60.27
CA GLN A 67 20.38 1.10 59.84
C GLN A 67 20.60 0.06 58.73
N ARG A 68 20.05 -1.14 58.92
CA ARG A 68 20.29 -2.35 58.10
C ARG A 68 18.97 -2.98 57.69
N ALA A 69 18.93 -3.62 56.52
CA ALA A 69 17.81 -4.44 56.08
C ALA A 69 18.25 -5.57 55.15
N GLN A 70 17.40 -6.57 54.97
CA GLN A 70 17.54 -7.63 53.98
C GLN A 70 16.47 -7.44 52.89
N VAL A 71 16.87 -7.19 51.64
CA VAL A 71 15.92 -7.10 50.51
C VAL A 71 15.42 -8.51 50.15
N VAL A 72 14.10 -8.70 50.20
CA VAL A 72 13.42 -9.99 49.99
C VAL A 72 12.50 -10.02 48.77
N HIS A 73 12.04 -8.87 48.28
CA HIS A 73 11.29 -8.76 47.02
C HIS A 73 11.52 -7.40 46.35
N VAL A 74 11.65 -7.38 45.02
CA VAL A 74 11.70 -6.16 44.20
C VAL A 74 10.82 -6.35 42.97
N GLY A 75 9.90 -5.41 42.72
CA GLY A 75 9.00 -5.47 41.56
C GLY A 75 8.15 -4.21 41.42
N ASP A 76 6.97 -4.34 40.82
CA ASP A 76 5.96 -3.27 40.80
C ASP A 76 5.21 -3.15 42.14
N LYS A 77 4.46 -2.06 42.31
CA LYS A 77 3.67 -1.75 43.51
C LYS A 77 2.68 -2.85 43.91
N SER A 78 2.03 -3.49 42.95
CA SER A 78 1.04 -4.55 43.19
C SER A 78 1.74 -5.83 43.63
N SER A 79 2.86 -6.20 43.01
CA SER A 79 3.67 -7.34 43.43
C SER A 79 4.19 -7.19 44.86
N ALA A 80 4.69 -6.00 45.23
CA ALA A 80 5.19 -5.71 46.57
C ALA A 80 4.08 -5.70 47.63
N ALA A 81 2.91 -5.12 47.31
CA ALA A 81 1.74 -5.16 48.19
C ALA A 81 1.22 -6.60 48.39
N HIS A 82 1.19 -7.41 47.33
CA HIS A 82 0.79 -8.81 47.40
C HIS A 82 1.78 -9.67 48.21
N TYR A 83 3.08 -9.43 48.04
CA TYR A 83 4.14 -10.07 48.83
C TYR A 83 3.96 -9.77 50.33
N LEU A 84 3.76 -8.49 50.69
CA LEU A 84 3.46 -8.09 52.07
C LEU A 84 2.18 -8.75 52.61
N LEU A 85 1.13 -8.85 51.79
CA LEU A 85 -0.14 -9.47 52.21
C LEU A 85 0.03 -10.96 52.55
N MET A 86 0.78 -11.70 51.73
CA MET A 86 1.02 -13.14 51.89
C MET A 86 1.89 -13.47 53.10
N HIS A 87 2.91 -12.65 53.38
CA HIS A 87 3.87 -12.92 54.47
C HIS A 87 3.49 -12.29 55.82
N ARG A 88 2.44 -11.45 55.89
CA ARG A 88 2.04 -10.73 57.11
C ARG A 88 1.76 -11.63 58.32
N ALA A 89 1.19 -12.81 58.09
CA ALA A 89 0.88 -13.78 59.15
C ALA A 89 2.14 -14.44 59.75
N SER A 90 3.24 -14.51 59.00
CA SER A 90 4.52 -15.09 59.45
C SER A 90 5.20 -14.28 60.54
N TYR A 91 4.89 -12.97 60.62
CA TYR A 91 5.58 -12.00 61.48
C TYR A 91 4.66 -11.35 62.52
N SER A 92 3.38 -11.73 62.60
CA SER A 92 2.40 -11.11 63.52
C SER A 92 2.49 -11.57 64.98
N SER A 93 3.59 -12.21 65.38
CA SER A 93 3.81 -12.78 66.72
C SER A 93 4.71 -11.92 67.63
N THR A 94 5.44 -10.95 67.09
CA THR A 94 6.33 -10.05 67.86
C THR A 94 5.69 -8.69 68.12
N SER A 95 5.31 -8.43 69.37
CA SER A 95 4.92 -7.10 69.86
C SER A 95 6.11 -6.13 69.82
N PRO A 96 5.91 -4.83 69.52
CA PRO A 96 6.97 -3.84 69.66
C PRO A 96 7.39 -3.70 71.14
N PRO A 97 8.68 -3.40 71.42
CA PRO A 97 9.17 -3.11 72.77
C PRO A 97 8.65 -1.76 73.29
N ALA A 98 8.55 -1.64 74.61
CA ALA A 98 8.03 -0.45 75.28
C ALA A 98 9.05 0.72 75.29
N ALA A 99 8.55 1.93 75.54
CA ALA A 99 9.36 3.14 75.60
C ALA A 99 10.38 3.11 76.76
N VAL A 100 11.59 3.59 76.49
CA VAL A 100 12.62 3.87 77.49
C VAL A 100 12.74 5.39 77.64
N GLU A 101 12.51 5.90 78.85
CA GLU A 101 12.79 7.29 79.18
C GLU A 101 14.31 7.54 79.26
N VAL A 102 14.75 8.70 78.77
CA VAL A 102 16.02 9.31 79.21
C VAL A 102 15.72 10.72 79.69
N ARG A 103 15.94 10.97 80.98
CA ARG A 103 15.74 12.28 81.61
C ARG A 103 16.87 13.25 81.24
N PRO A 104 16.62 14.57 81.18
CA PRO A 104 17.63 15.55 80.80
C PRO A 104 18.66 15.79 81.90
N ALA A 105 19.87 16.15 81.48
CA ALA A 105 20.89 16.79 82.31
C ALA A 105 21.25 18.15 81.68
N SER A 106 21.00 19.24 82.42
CA SER A 106 21.31 20.61 82.04
C SER A 106 22.77 20.96 82.33
N GLY A 107 23.43 21.71 81.44
CA GLY A 107 24.82 22.15 81.65
C GLY A 107 25.31 23.12 80.58
N GLU A 108 24.91 24.39 80.69
CA GLU A 108 25.52 25.51 79.95
C GLU A 108 26.87 25.86 80.58
N LEU A 109 27.95 25.97 79.79
CA LEU A 109 29.13 26.80 80.09
C LEU A 109 30.14 26.88 78.93
N VAL A 110 30.39 28.11 78.48
CA VAL A 110 31.65 28.71 77.93
C VAL A 110 32.64 27.81 77.17
N VAL A 111 32.91 28.18 75.91
CA VAL A 111 34.12 27.80 75.17
C VAL A 111 35.25 28.80 75.45
N SER A 112 36.29 28.37 76.17
CA SER A 112 37.57 29.09 76.26
C SER A 112 38.48 28.73 75.07
N HIS A 113 39.23 29.70 74.55
CA HIS A 113 40.35 29.42 73.65
C HIS A 113 41.53 28.86 74.48
N GLU A 114 42.15 27.77 74.03
CA GLU A 114 43.53 27.45 74.41
C GLU A 114 44.37 27.21 73.15
N VAL A 115 45.60 27.70 73.19
CA VAL A 115 46.63 27.50 72.15
C VAL A 115 47.52 26.36 72.62
N PHE A 116 47.73 25.35 71.77
CA PHE A 116 48.68 24.29 72.09
C PHE A 116 50.11 24.67 71.69
N ASP A 117 50.98 24.66 72.69
CA ASP A 117 52.40 24.99 72.59
C ASP A 117 53.26 23.74 72.33
N VAL A 118 54.51 23.92 71.90
CA VAL A 118 55.41 22.84 71.48
C VAL A 118 56.15 22.24 72.68
N ALA A 119 55.90 20.96 72.96
CA ALA A 119 56.62 20.19 73.97
C ALA A 119 57.52 19.12 73.33
N SER A 120 58.82 19.16 73.64
CA SER A 120 59.81 18.16 73.23
C SER A 120 59.97 17.07 74.30
N VAL A 121 60.28 15.83 73.88
CA VAL A 121 60.60 14.71 74.77
C VAL A 121 61.82 13.97 74.22
N SER A 122 62.78 13.68 75.09
CA SER A 122 63.97 12.87 74.78
C SER A 122 64.08 11.69 75.76
N ALA A 123 64.40 10.50 75.23
CA ALA A 123 64.75 9.29 75.97
C ALA A 123 65.65 8.41 75.07
N ALA A 124 66.47 7.53 75.66
CA ALA A 124 67.67 7.04 74.97
C ALA A 124 67.95 5.53 75.10
N VAL A 125 68.47 4.96 74.00
CA VAL A 125 69.39 3.81 73.87
C VAL A 125 68.95 2.42 74.38
N GLY A 126 68.96 1.47 73.45
CA GLY A 126 69.17 0.03 73.67
C GLY A 126 69.72 -0.60 72.37
N ALA A 127 70.73 -1.48 72.46
CA ALA A 127 71.41 -2.12 71.32
C ALA A 127 71.18 -3.66 71.34
N GLU A 128 71.55 -4.49 70.36
CA GLU A 128 72.37 -4.35 69.13
C GLU A 128 71.71 -5.11 67.95
N GLY A 129 72.26 -5.00 66.72
CA GLY A 129 72.14 -6.08 65.71
C GLY A 129 71.88 -5.64 64.27
N ASN A 130 72.90 -5.78 63.40
CA ASN A 130 72.85 -5.71 61.93
C ASN A 130 72.10 -4.54 61.27
N LEU A 131 72.85 -3.50 60.91
CA LEU A 131 72.40 -2.42 60.03
C LEU A 131 72.36 -2.86 58.54
N PRO A 132 71.20 -2.84 57.87
CA PRO A 132 71.15 -2.36 56.50
C PRO A 132 71.46 -0.84 56.48
N ALA A 133 71.78 -0.27 55.33
CA ALA A 133 72.06 1.16 55.23
C ALA A 133 70.82 1.99 55.62
N VAL A 134 70.91 2.74 56.71
CA VAL A 134 69.86 3.68 57.13
C VAL A 134 69.91 4.90 56.20
N THR A 135 69.06 4.93 55.18
CA THR A 135 68.71 6.16 54.47
C THR A 135 68.07 7.11 55.48
N THR A 136 68.82 8.12 55.90
CA THR A 136 68.34 9.14 56.85
C THR A 136 67.30 10.02 56.16
N GLN A 137 66.02 9.81 56.47
CA GLN A 137 64.95 10.68 55.96
C GLN A 137 65.20 12.12 56.42
N THR A 138 65.39 13.01 55.46
CA THR A 138 65.64 14.43 55.73
C THR A 138 64.32 15.15 55.96
N LEU A 139 63.92 15.23 57.24
CA LEU A 139 62.77 16.01 57.68
C LEU A 139 63.12 17.51 57.73
N GLN A 140 62.40 18.35 56.98
CA GLN A 140 62.47 19.81 57.07
C GLN A 140 61.06 20.41 57.21
N THR A 141 60.92 21.43 58.06
CA THR A 141 59.66 22.15 58.29
C THR A 141 59.85 23.66 58.16
N ALA A 142 58.99 24.35 57.40
CA ALA A 142 59.02 25.82 57.28
C ALA A 142 57.62 26.45 57.17
N THR A 143 57.48 27.72 57.56
CA THR A 143 56.17 28.30 57.94
C THR A 143 55.47 29.15 56.86
N TYR A 144 56.21 29.85 56.01
CA TYR A 144 55.64 30.74 54.99
C TYR A 144 56.68 31.12 53.93
N GLY A 145 56.30 31.15 52.65
CA GLY A 145 57.11 31.71 51.56
C GLY A 145 58.53 31.13 51.44
N SER A 146 58.73 29.89 51.87
CA SER A 146 60.04 29.30 52.12
C SER A 146 60.45 28.35 51.01
N THR A 147 61.74 28.26 50.68
CA THR A 147 62.28 27.25 49.77
C THR A 147 62.90 26.10 50.57
N LEU A 148 62.36 24.90 50.41
CA LEU A 148 62.81 23.66 51.04
C LEU A 148 63.46 22.77 49.97
N ILE A 149 64.64 22.21 50.28
CA ILE A 149 65.37 21.34 49.36
C ILE A 149 65.83 20.11 50.13
N GLY A 150 65.52 18.94 49.59
CA GLY A 150 65.94 17.64 50.08
C GLY A 150 66.47 16.73 48.97
N ASP A 151 67.12 15.64 49.36
CA ASP A 151 67.56 14.58 48.46
C ASP A 151 66.44 13.53 48.27
N SER A 152 66.76 12.32 47.82
CA SER A 152 65.80 11.20 47.80
C SER A 152 65.49 10.70 49.22
N HIS A 153 64.25 10.25 49.47
CA HIS A 153 63.71 9.89 50.79
C HIS A 153 63.55 11.08 51.76
N SER A 154 63.33 12.30 51.26
CA SER A 154 63.05 13.45 52.12
C SER A 154 61.60 13.48 52.63
N GLN A 155 61.39 14.17 53.75
CA GLN A 155 60.06 14.58 54.22
C GLN A 155 60.03 16.10 54.38
N LEU A 156 59.33 16.81 53.49
CA LEU A 156 59.27 18.26 53.48
C LEU A 156 57.87 18.72 53.90
N VAL A 157 57.79 19.62 54.88
CA VAL A 157 56.53 20.15 55.41
C VAL A 157 56.53 21.68 55.36
N ALA A 158 55.74 22.25 54.46
CA ALA A 158 55.77 23.67 54.14
C ALA A 158 54.44 24.37 54.43
N GLY A 159 54.51 25.57 55.00
CA GLY A 159 53.37 26.48 55.09
C GLY A 159 53.12 27.25 53.78
N TYR A 160 52.26 28.26 53.85
CA TYR A 160 51.67 28.94 52.68
C TYR A 160 52.70 29.56 51.73
N GLY A 161 52.45 29.45 50.42
CA GLY A 161 53.25 30.10 49.37
C GLY A 161 54.68 29.59 49.22
N SER A 162 54.97 28.37 49.70
CA SER A 162 56.33 27.81 49.74
C SER A 162 56.71 27.10 48.44
N THR A 163 57.98 26.75 48.31
CA THR A 163 58.50 25.91 47.21
C THR A 163 59.30 24.75 47.78
N GLU A 164 58.97 23.52 47.40
CA GLU A 164 59.62 22.30 47.87
C GLU A 164 60.20 21.52 46.70
N THR A 165 61.46 21.07 46.83
CA THR A 165 62.12 20.22 45.83
C THR A 165 62.79 19.03 46.53
N ALA A 166 62.47 17.81 46.11
CA ALA A 166 63.08 16.58 46.63
C ALA A 166 63.47 15.58 45.53
N GLY A 167 64.26 14.57 45.89
CA GLY A 167 64.52 13.40 45.05
C GLY A 167 63.37 12.38 45.06
N SER A 168 63.60 11.19 44.53
CA SER A 168 62.61 10.09 44.52
C SER A 168 62.30 9.57 45.92
N HIS A 169 61.20 8.80 46.05
CA HIS A 169 60.75 8.18 47.29
C HIS A 169 60.46 9.20 48.43
N SER A 170 60.05 10.43 48.11
CA SER A 170 59.94 11.53 49.07
C SER A 170 58.49 11.94 49.37
N ASP A 171 58.22 12.41 50.60
CA ASP A 171 56.94 12.99 51.03
C ASP A 171 57.02 14.53 51.08
N LEU A 172 56.14 15.23 50.37
CA LEU A 172 55.96 16.69 50.41
C LEU A 172 54.57 17.03 50.96
N THR A 173 54.47 17.95 51.92
CA THR A 173 53.20 18.39 52.52
C THR A 173 53.14 19.91 52.64
N ALA A 174 52.40 20.55 51.73
CA ALA A 174 52.45 21.98 51.48
C ALA A 174 51.14 22.74 51.78
N GLY A 175 51.26 23.99 52.24
CA GLY A 175 50.16 24.92 52.43
C GLY A 175 49.56 25.44 51.11
N TYR A 176 48.53 26.29 51.20
CA TYR A 176 47.93 26.97 50.05
C TYR A 176 48.95 27.73 49.20
N GLY A 177 48.79 27.71 47.87
CA GLY A 177 49.59 28.48 46.92
C GLY A 177 51.04 28.02 46.76
N SER A 178 51.37 26.80 47.17
CA SER A 178 52.76 26.30 47.19
C SER A 178 53.13 25.54 45.91
N THR A 179 54.43 25.34 45.67
CA THR A 179 54.97 24.64 44.50
C THR A 179 55.87 23.47 44.91
N GLY A 180 55.37 22.23 44.81
CA GLY A 180 56.12 21.02 45.15
C GLY A 180 56.66 20.28 43.93
N THR A 181 57.91 19.85 43.97
CA THR A 181 58.58 19.03 42.94
C THR A 181 59.28 17.83 43.60
N ALA A 182 59.06 16.62 43.11
CA ALA A 182 59.73 15.41 43.60
C ALA A 182 60.21 14.49 42.46
N GLY A 183 60.99 13.46 42.79
CA GLY A 183 61.34 12.38 41.86
C GLY A 183 60.19 11.39 41.63
N SER A 184 60.52 10.17 41.22
CA SER A 184 59.57 9.05 41.14
C SER A 184 59.18 8.53 42.51
N ASP A 185 58.16 7.66 42.57
CA ASP A 185 57.73 6.93 43.78
C ASP A 185 57.34 7.87 44.96
N SER A 186 56.96 9.11 44.65
CA SER A 186 56.89 10.21 45.63
C SER A 186 55.45 10.61 45.94
N SER A 187 55.22 11.11 47.15
CA SER A 187 53.91 11.50 47.68
C SER A 187 53.85 13.00 47.90
N LEU A 188 52.99 13.72 47.17
CA LEU A 188 52.86 15.17 47.27
C LEU A 188 51.43 15.52 47.71
N THR A 189 51.27 16.09 48.91
CA THR A 189 50.01 16.67 49.39
C THR A 189 50.13 18.19 49.45
N ALA A 190 49.19 18.93 48.83
CA ALA A 190 49.21 20.40 48.84
C ALA A 190 47.81 21.02 49.00
N GLY A 191 47.78 22.26 49.48
CA GLY A 191 46.55 23.04 49.66
C GLY A 191 45.94 23.56 48.34
N TYR A 192 44.89 24.39 48.46
CA TYR A 192 44.29 25.17 47.37
C TYR A 192 45.32 25.98 46.57
N GLY A 193 45.10 26.09 45.24
CA GLY A 193 45.89 26.94 44.35
C GLY A 193 47.35 26.53 44.18
N SER A 194 47.69 25.27 44.47
CA SER A 194 49.08 24.79 44.50
C SER A 194 49.51 24.17 43.17
N THR A 195 50.81 24.11 42.92
CA THR A 195 51.40 23.39 41.78
C THR A 195 52.21 22.19 42.28
N GLN A 196 52.04 21.02 41.66
CA GLN A 196 52.73 19.78 42.03
C GLN A 196 53.35 19.12 40.78
N THR A 197 54.59 18.67 40.87
CA THR A 197 55.30 17.95 39.80
C THR A 197 56.03 16.71 40.36
N SER A 198 55.95 15.56 39.70
CA SER A 198 56.69 14.35 40.08
C SER A 198 57.31 13.61 38.89
N GLY A 199 58.14 12.60 39.19
CA GLY A 199 58.44 11.49 38.28
C GLY A 199 57.27 10.51 38.14
N SER A 200 57.59 9.27 37.78
CA SER A 200 56.63 8.15 37.64
C SER A 200 56.16 7.61 38.99
N ASP A 201 55.15 6.73 38.96
CA ASP A 201 54.70 5.90 40.08
C ASP A 201 54.36 6.70 41.36
N SER A 202 53.93 7.94 41.17
CA SER A 202 53.81 8.95 42.23
C SER A 202 52.35 9.25 42.59
N SER A 203 52.13 9.78 43.80
CA SER A 203 50.82 10.08 44.37
C SER A 203 50.67 11.58 44.66
N LEU A 204 49.83 12.27 43.89
CA LEU A 204 49.64 13.71 43.95
C LEU A 204 48.24 14.04 44.45
N ARG A 205 48.13 14.76 45.58
CA ARG A 205 46.88 15.20 46.18
C ARG A 205 46.86 16.71 46.38
N ALA A 206 45.93 17.42 45.73
CA ALA A 206 45.84 18.87 45.79
C ALA A 206 44.41 19.39 46.07
N GLY A 207 44.31 20.62 46.59
CA GLY A 207 43.05 21.32 46.79
C GLY A 207 42.42 21.86 45.49
N TYR A 208 41.32 22.58 45.62
CA TYR A 208 40.70 23.41 44.57
C TYR A 208 41.69 24.29 43.82
N GLY A 209 41.49 24.48 42.50
CA GLY A 209 42.25 25.41 41.66
C GLY A 209 43.73 25.07 41.49
N SER A 210 44.12 23.81 41.68
CA SER A 210 45.52 23.38 41.68
C SER A 210 45.97 22.84 40.32
N THR A 211 47.29 22.76 40.10
CA THR A 211 47.90 22.16 38.89
C THR A 211 48.78 20.97 39.29
N GLN A 212 48.58 19.81 38.67
CA GLN A 212 49.33 18.58 38.96
C GLN A 212 49.98 18.01 37.69
N THR A 213 51.27 17.66 37.74
CA THR A 213 51.98 17.00 36.64
C THR A 213 52.73 15.78 37.15
N ALA A 214 52.57 14.63 36.52
CA ALA A 214 53.35 13.43 36.80
C ALA A 214 53.74 12.71 35.50
N GLN A 215 54.55 11.67 35.63
CA GLN A 215 54.91 10.79 34.51
C GLN A 215 54.02 9.54 34.51
N GLU A 216 54.55 8.38 34.14
CA GLU A 216 53.85 7.09 34.00
C GLU A 216 53.36 6.54 35.35
N GLY A 217 52.41 5.60 35.33
CA GLY A 217 51.97 4.84 36.51
C GLY A 217 51.36 5.66 37.66
N SER A 218 51.08 6.95 37.44
CA SER A 218 50.90 7.93 38.53
C SER A 218 49.44 8.16 38.91
N THR A 219 49.21 8.54 40.17
CA THR A 219 47.88 8.72 40.77
C THR A 219 47.63 10.18 41.16
N LEU A 220 46.67 10.84 40.51
CA LEU A 220 46.40 12.28 40.68
C LEU A 220 44.99 12.52 41.24
N THR A 221 44.89 13.08 42.44
CA THR A 221 43.63 13.50 43.09
C THR A 221 43.59 15.01 43.29
N ALA A 222 42.60 15.70 42.71
CA ALA A 222 42.48 17.16 42.81
C ALA A 222 41.04 17.64 43.11
N GLY A 223 40.94 18.85 43.68
CA GLY A 223 39.65 19.50 43.93
C GLY A 223 39.00 20.10 42.68
N TYR A 224 37.85 20.76 42.86
CA TYR A 224 37.18 21.60 41.85
C TYR A 224 38.12 22.57 41.13
N GLY A 225 37.88 22.81 39.83
CA GLY A 225 38.59 23.80 39.03
C GLY A 225 40.08 23.52 38.82
N SER A 226 40.52 22.27 39.01
CA SER A 226 41.94 21.91 38.95
C SER A 226 42.35 21.43 37.57
N THR A 227 43.63 21.59 37.24
CA THR A 227 44.24 21.10 35.99
C THR A 227 45.27 20.03 36.31
N GLY A 228 45.53 19.12 35.37
CA GLY A 228 46.81 18.41 35.40
C GLY A 228 47.05 17.48 34.22
N THR A 229 48.23 16.88 34.22
CA THR A 229 48.76 15.99 33.18
C THR A 229 49.43 14.78 33.82
N ALA A 230 49.28 13.61 33.23
CA ALA A 230 50.02 12.39 33.60
C ALA A 230 50.51 11.65 32.34
N GLY A 231 51.38 10.65 32.51
CA GLY A 231 51.79 9.74 31.46
C GLY A 231 50.74 8.67 31.14
N SER A 232 51.18 7.55 30.58
CA SER A 232 50.35 6.35 30.43
C SER A 232 50.08 5.68 31.78
N ASP A 233 49.19 4.67 31.79
CA ASP A 233 48.93 3.79 32.93
C ASP A 233 48.52 4.53 34.22
N SER A 234 47.99 5.74 34.05
CA SER A 234 47.80 6.72 35.13
C SER A 234 46.34 6.85 35.54
N SER A 235 46.10 7.01 36.84
CA SER A 235 44.75 7.04 37.43
C SER A 235 44.44 8.41 38.05
N ARG A 236 43.31 9.00 37.68
CA ARG A 236 43.07 10.44 37.89
C ARG A 236 41.65 10.71 38.39
N ILE A 237 41.53 11.45 39.49
CA ILE A 237 40.26 11.83 40.11
C ILE A 237 40.23 13.35 40.31
N ALA A 238 39.23 14.04 39.75
CA ALA A 238 39.10 15.48 39.90
C ALA A 238 37.66 15.93 40.18
N GLY A 239 37.52 17.08 40.84
CA GLY A 239 36.21 17.70 41.10
C GLY A 239 35.55 18.30 39.85
N TYR A 240 34.37 18.89 40.03
CA TYR A 240 33.69 19.75 39.05
C TYR A 240 34.60 20.78 38.37
N GLY A 241 34.38 21.03 37.08
CA GLY A 241 35.06 22.08 36.32
C GLY A 241 36.56 21.86 36.10
N SER A 242 37.04 20.61 36.13
CA SER A 242 38.47 20.29 36.09
C SER A 242 38.95 19.86 34.70
N THR A 243 40.25 19.96 34.45
CA THR A 243 40.89 19.54 33.18
C THR A 243 41.91 18.42 33.44
N GLN A 244 41.73 17.27 32.79
CA GLN A 244 42.61 16.08 32.93
C GLN A 244 43.16 15.63 31.58
N THR A 245 44.47 15.69 31.39
CA THR A 245 45.18 15.06 30.25
C THR A 245 45.98 13.83 30.70
N SER A 246 45.98 12.74 29.94
CA SER A 246 46.77 11.52 30.22
C SER A 246 47.33 10.89 28.95
N GLY A 247 48.25 9.93 29.10
CA GLY A 247 48.75 9.06 28.03
C GLY A 247 47.77 7.94 27.66
N GLY A 248 48.31 6.79 27.27
CA GLY A 248 47.53 5.57 27.00
C GLY A 248 47.05 4.88 28.28
N ASP A 249 46.16 3.91 28.13
CA ASP A 249 45.75 2.93 29.15
C ASP A 249 45.35 3.54 30.51
N SER A 250 44.86 4.79 30.47
CA SER A 250 44.69 5.64 31.64
C SER A 250 43.22 5.69 32.11
N ALA A 251 43.01 5.86 33.41
CA ALA A 251 41.69 5.92 34.03
C ALA A 251 41.39 7.34 34.56
N LEU A 252 40.46 8.06 33.92
CA LEU A 252 40.14 9.45 34.22
C LEU A 252 38.71 9.56 34.77
N THR A 253 38.56 10.01 36.02
CA THR A 253 37.28 10.32 36.67
C THR A 253 37.18 11.81 36.99
N ALA A 254 36.10 12.47 36.55
CA ALA A 254 35.87 13.89 36.80
C ALA A 254 34.39 14.23 37.11
N GLY A 255 34.19 15.33 37.84
CA GLY A 255 32.86 15.87 38.12
C GLY A 255 32.18 16.56 36.94
N TYR A 256 30.98 17.10 37.15
CA TYR A 256 30.24 17.99 36.24
C TYR A 256 31.11 19.08 35.58
N GLY A 257 30.84 19.37 34.31
CA GLY A 257 31.46 20.49 33.57
C GLY A 257 32.97 20.33 33.34
N SER A 258 33.51 19.10 33.36
CA SER A 258 34.94 18.85 33.27
C SER A 258 35.39 18.51 31.84
N THR A 259 36.68 18.66 31.56
CA THR A 259 37.31 18.25 30.29
C THR A 259 38.32 17.13 30.54
N GLN A 260 38.23 16.05 29.78
CA GLN A 260 39.10 14.88 29.87
C GLN A 260 39.68 14.54 28.50
N THR A 261 40.99 14.31 28.44
CA THR A 261 41.73 13.91 27.24
C THR A 261 42.67 12.77 27.59
N ALA A 262 42.59 11.65 26.88
CA ALA A 262 43.55 10.55 26.98
C ALA A 262 43.89 10.01 25.58
N GLN A 263 44.80 9.02 25.52
CA GLN A 263 45.18 8.35 24.28
C GLN A 263 44.43 7.01 24.15
N GLU A 264 45.05 6.00 23.55
CA GLU A 264 44.49 4.66 23.32
C GLU A 264 44.17 3.92 24.63
N GLY A 265 43.32 2.87 24.58
CA GLY A 265 43.02 1.97 25.70
C GLY A 265 42.34 2.62 26.93
N SER A 266 41.94 3.88 26.84
CA SER A 266 41.70 4.72 28.03
C SER A 266 40.23 4.74 28.47
N ASN A 267 40.03 4.88 29.78
CA ASN A 267 38.73 4.79 30.45
C ASN A 267 38.36 6.15 31.08
N LEU A 268 37.40 6.86 30.48
CA LEU A 268 36.93 8.17 30.91
C LEU A 268 35.55 8.07 31.55
N THR A 269 35.39 8.64 32.74
CA THR A 269 34.10 8.77 33.45
C THR A 269 33.89 10.21 33.90
N ALA A 270 32.81 10.85 33.43
CA ALA A 270 32.53 12.26 33.69
C ALA A 270 31.08 12.55 34.09
N GLY A 271 30.87 13.63 34.84
CA GLY A 271 29.54 14.13 35.19
C GLY A 271 28.79 14.79 34.01
N TYR A 272 27.57 15.25 34.26
CA TYR A 272 26.79 16.15 33.39
C TYR A 272 27.61 17.29 32.78
N GLY A 273 27.33 17.64 31.52
CA GLY A 273 27.90 18.80 30.83
C GLY A 273 29.41 18.72 30.58
N SER A 274 29.99 17.52 30.55
CA SER A 274 31.43 17.33 30.44
C SER A 274 31.88 17.02 29.00
N THR A 275 33.15 17.20 28.69
CA THR A 275 33.76 16.85 27.41
C THR A 275 34.84 15.78 27.60
N GLY A 276 34.70 14.63 26.92
CA GLY A 276 35.67 13.54 26.93
C GLY A 276 36.23 13.27 25.54
N THR A 277 37.55 13.14 25.42
CA THR A 277 38.27 12.77 24.20
C THR A 277 39.25 11.64 24.50
N ALA A 278 39.23 10.57 23.73
CA ALA A 278 40.18 9.45 23.85
C ALA A 278 40.70 8.99 22.47
N GLY A 279 41.68 8.09 22.48
CA GLY A 279 42.15 7.39 21.29
C GLY A 279 41.21 6.27 20.84
N SER A 280 41.75 5.27 20.13
CA SER A 280 41.03 4.04 19.82
C SER A 280 40.83 3.16 21.05
N ASP A 281 39.99 2.14 20.92
CA ASP A 281 39.81 1.04 21.88
C ASP A 281 39.52 1.53 23.31
N SER A 282 38.82 2.66 23.39
CA SER A 282 38.61 3.45 24.61
C SER A 282 37.15 3.42 25.08
N SER A 283 36.95 3.58 26.38
CA SER A 283 35.63 3.53 27.03
C SER A 283 35.29 4.90 27.65
N LEU A 284 34.18 5.51 27.23
CA LEU A 284 33.76 6.84 27.66
C LEU A 284 32.36 6.76 28.27
N ILE A 285 32.21 7.13 29.54
CA ILE A 285 30.94 7.20 30.26
C ILE A 285 30.70 8.65 30.72
N ALA A 286 29.58 9.25 30.33
CA ALA A 286 29.26 10.64 30.69
C ALA A 286 27.79 10.88 31.04
N GLY A 287 27.53 11.92 31.83
CA GLY A 287 26.18 12.33 32.18
C GLY A 287 25.42 13.05 31.05
N TYR A 288 24.18 13.46 31.32
CA TYR A 288 23.38 14.37 30.49
C TYR A 288 24.16 15.57 29.92
N GLY A 289 23.85 15.94 28.67
CA GLY A 289 24.39 17.14 28.02
C GLY A 289 25.90 17.12 27.76
N SER A 290 26.51 15.93 27.70
CA SER A 290 27.97 15.78 27.55
C SER A 290 28.39 15.58 26.10
N THR A 291 29.67 15.85 25.80
CA THR A 291 30.28 15.57 24.49
C THR A 291 31.35 14.50 24.63
N GLN A 292 31.34 13.48 23.78
CA GLN A 292 32.30 12.37 23.77
C GLN A 292 32.89 12.19 22.36
N THR A 293 34.22 12.07 22.27
CA THR A 293 34.96 11.82 21.02
C THR A 293 35.96 10.69 21.22
N SER A 294 36.09 9.78 20.26
CA SER A 294 36.99 8.61 20.33
C SER A 294 37.48 8.16 18.95
N GLY A 295 38.49 7.29 18.94
CA GLY A 295 38.96 6.57 17.76
C GLY A 295 38.05 5.39 17.39
N SER A 296 38.60 4.40 16.69
CA SER A 296 37.87 3.16 16.36
C SER A 296 37.75 2.22 17.57
N GLY A 297 36.99 1.13 17.46
CA GLY A 297 36.87 0.09 18.49
C GLY A 297 36.27 0.54 19.83
N SER A 298 35.73 1.77 19.88
CA SER A 298 35.47 2.48 21.15
C SER A 298 34.02 2.34 21.62
N SER A 299 33.82 2.47 22.94
CA SER A 299 32.52 2.29 23.61
C SER A 299 32.08 3.56 24.33
N LEU A 300 31.03 4.21 23.82
CA LEU A 300 30.55 5.52 24.26
C LEU A 300 29.17 5.40 24.90
N THR A 301 29.06 5.68 26.18
CA THR A 301 27.79 5.73 26.93
C THR A 301 27.52 7.13 27.46
N ALA A 302 26.38 7.72 27.11
CA ALA A 302 26.00 9.07 27.55
C ALA A 302 24.51 9.22 27.93
N GLY A 303 24.22 10.21 28.77
CA GLY A 303 22.85 10.57 29.13
C GLY A 303 22.08 11.30 28.02
N TYR A 304 20.82 11.66 28.31
CA TYR A 304 19.98 12.58 27.53
C TYR A 304 20.72 13.83 27.01
N GLY A 305 20.40 14.25 25.78
CA GLY A 305 20.89 15.51 25.19
C GLY A 305 22.39 15.54 24.91
N SER A 306 23.05 14.38 24.79
CA SER A 306 24.51 14.29 24.63
C SER A 306 24.92 14.16 23.16
N THR A 307 26.19 14.48 22.87
CA THR A 307 26.80 14.31 21.55
C THR A 307 27.93 13.28 21.62
N GLN A 308 27.92 12.29 20.73
CA GLN A 308 28.88 11.19 20.67
C GLN A 308 29.48 11.09 19.26
N THR A 309 30.81 10.98 19.17
CA THR A 309 31.55 10.77 17.92
C THR A 309 32.59 9.66 18.12
N ALA A 310 32.62 8.67 17.22
CA ALA A 310 33.62 7.60 17.22
C ALA A 310 34.07 7.23 15.81
N GLY A 311 35.16 6.44 15.74
CA GLY A 311 35.66 5.82 14.52
C GLY A 311 34.82 4.63 14.05
N ALA A 312 35.46 3.71 13.33
CA ALA A 312 34.86 2.45 12.90
C ALA A 312 34.68 1.49 14.08
N ASP A 313 33.92 0.41 13.88
CA ASP A 313 33.82 -0.73 14.80
C ASP A 313 33.37 -0.35 16.23
N SER A 314 32.64 0.76 16.34
CA SER A 314 32.40 1.47 17.61
C SER A 314 30.95 1.34 18.08
N ASN A 315 30.76 1.38 19.40
CA ASN A 315 29.48 1.15 20.07
C ASN A 315 29.02 2.43 20.79
N LEU A 316 27.96 3.05 20.31
CA LEU A 316 27.38 4.27 20.88
C LEU A 316 26.04 3.95 21.56
N THR A 317 25.88 4.34 22.82
CA THR A 317 24.63 4.27 23.58
C THR A 317 24.32 5.63 24.19
N ALA A 318 23.18 6.21 23.84
CA ALA A 318 22.76 7.54 24.30
C ALA A 318 21.30 7.62 24.73
N GLY A 319 20.99 8.58 25.61
CA GLY A 319 19.61 8.86 26.02
C GLY A 319 18.77 9.59 24.95
N TYR A 320 17.53 9.91 25.28
CA TYR A 320 16.64 10.82 24.55
C TYR A 320 17.32 12.11 24.06
N GLY A 321 16.95 12.56 22.86
CA GLY A 321 17.39 13.86 22.30
C GLY A 321 18.89 13.96 22.02
N SER A 322 19.59 12.84 21.84
CA SER A 322 21.05 12.81 21.68
C SER A 322 21.46 12.74 20.20
N THR A 323 22.72 13.09 19.92
CA THR A 323 23.32 12.98 18.58
C THR A 323 24.48 12.00 18.60
N GLY A 324 24.41 10.93 17.81
CA GLY A 324 25.47 9.93 17.67
C GLY A 324 26.03 9.87 16.26
N THR A 325 27.35 9.95 16.11
CA THR A 325 28.07 9.79 14.84
C THR A 325 29.13 8.70 14.97
N ALA A 326 29.15 7.73 14.07
CA ALA A 326 30.16 6.67 14.04
C ALA A 326 30.65 6.36 12.61
N GLY A 327 31.73 5.59 12.53
CA GLY A 327 32.27 5.06 11.28
C GLY A 327 31.43 3.92 10.66
N HIS A 328 32.11 3.11 9.85
CA HIS A 328 31.55 1.86 9.31
C HIS A 328 31.57 0.74 10.35
N GLU A 329 30.73 -0.28 10.13
CA GLU A 329 30.66 -1.50 10.95
C GLU A 329 30.41 -1.20 12.46
N SER A 330 29.70 -0.09 12.71
CA SER A 330 29.44 0.47 14.04
C SER A 330 27.97 0.30 14.47
N PHE A 331 27.74 0.27 15.78
CA PHE A 331 26.44 0.11 16.41
C PHE A 331 26.03 1.40 17.15
N ILE A 332 24.84 1.93 16.88
CA ILE A 332 24.33 3.15 17.53
C ILE A 332 22.93 2.89 18.12
N ILE A 333 22.79 3.01 19.43
CA ILE A 333 21.54 2.88 20.19
C ILE A 333 21.21 4.23 20.81
N ALA A 334 20.02 4.78 20.55
CA ALA A 334 19.59 6.05 21.14
C ALA A 334 18.10 6.09 21.50
N GLY A 335 17.74 6.95 22.46
CA GLY A 335 16.36 7.16 22.86
C GLY A 335 15.50 7.91 21.83
N TYR A 336 14.24 8.14 22.17
CA TYR A 336 13.31 9.05 21.47
C TYR A 336 13.93 10.39 21.06
N GLY A 337 13.55 10.89 19.87
CA GLY A 337 13.94 12.21 19.38
C GLY A 337 15.43 12.38 19.08
N SER A 338 16.17 11.29 18.86
CA SER A 338 17.63 11.33 18.66
C SER A 338 18.01 11.41 17.19
N THR A 339 19.23 11.87 16.91
CA THR A 339 19.83 11.87 15.57
C THR A 339 21.02 10.91 15.52
N GLN A 340 21.04 10.00 14.55
CA GLN A 340 22.09 9.00 14.39
C GLN A 340 22.67 9.06 12.97
N THR A 341 23.99 9.09 12.85
CA THR A 341 24.72 9.05 11.58
C THR A 341 25.80 7.97 11.62
N ALA A 342 25.89 7.12 10.60
CA ALA A 342 26.94 6.10 10.49
C ALA A 342 27.50 5.94 9.07
N GLY A 343 28.57 5.15 8.96
CA GLY A 343 29.15 4.67 7.71
C GLY A 343 28.35 3.57 7.02
N HIS A 344 29.06 2.66 6.36
CA HIS A 344 28.51 1.49 5.68
C HIS A 344 28.45 0.29 6.65
N LYS A 345 27.56 -0.67 6.40
CA LYS A 345 27.33 -1.87 7.24
C LYS A 345 27.08 -1.59 8.73
N SER A 346 26.47 -0.45 9.06
CA SER A 346 26.25 -0.05 10.45
C SER A 346 24.82 -0.36 10.92
N ILE A 347 24.63 -0.55 12.23
CA ILE A 347 23.34 -0.92 12.82
C ILE A 347 22.85 0.21 13.72
N LEU A 348 21.72 0.83 13.36
CA LEU A 348 21.16 2.01 14.01
C LEU A 348 19.81 1.65 14.64
N THR A 349 19.70 1.74 15.97
CA THR A 349 18.45 1.53 16.71
C THR A 349 18.05 2.81 17.43
N ALA A 350 16.85 3.33 17.16
CA ALA A 350 16.35 4.56 17.77
C ALA A 350 14.87 4.48 18.19
N GLY A 351 14.51 5.29 19.20
CA GLY A 351 13.12 5.43 19.63
C GLY A 351 12.24 6.24 18.66
N TYR A 352 10.96 6.41 19.02
CA TYR A 352 9.99 7.33 18.40
C TYR A 352 10.57 8.71 18.02
N GLY A 353 10.14 9.24 16.87
CA GLY A 353 10.46 10.60 16.42
C GLY A 353 11.94 10.85 16.12
N SER A 354 12.73 9.81 15.86
CA SER A 354 14.18 9.92 15.65
C SER A 354 14.54 10.06 14.17
N THR A 355 15.75 10.55 13.91
CA THR A 355 16.34 10.64 12.56
C THR A 355 17.57 9.75 12.46
N GLN A 356 17.62 8.88 11.45
CA GLN A 356 18.71 7.95 11.22
C GLN A 356 19.26 8.11 9.80
N THR A 357 20.58 8.19 9.66
CA THR A 357 21.29 8.22 8.38
C THR A 357 22.43 7.22 8.39
N ALA A 358 22.47 6.31 7.42
CA ALA A 358 23.60 5.42 7.20
C ALA A 358 23.93 5.30 5.71
N ARG A 359 25.01 4.60 5.38
CA ARG A 359 25.40 4.29 4.00
C ARG A 359 25.09 2.81 3.69
N ASP A 360 25.64 2.31 2.60
CA ASP A 360 25.28 1.01 2.01
C ASP A 360 25.40 -0.17 3.00
N GLY A 361 24.50 -1.15 2.84
CA GLY A 361 24.49 -2.40 3.61
C GLY A 361 24.12 -2.26 5.09
N SER A 362 23.46 -1.17 5.48
CA SER A 362 23.17 -0.84 6.88
C SER A 362 21.74 -1.19 7.31
N ASP A 363 21.55 -1.50 8.59
CA ASP A 363 20.24 -1.79 9.18
C ASP A 363 19.76 -0.64 10.06
N LEU A 364 18.58 -0.09 9.76
CA LEU A 364 17.92 0.97 10.52
C LEU A 364 16.64 0.43 11.18
N ILE A 365 16.56 0.56 12.50
CA ILE A 365 15.40 0.17 13.31
C ILE A 365 14.91 1.40 14.09
N ALA A 366 13.67 1.81 13.83
CA ALA A 366 13.11 3.04 14.41
C ALA A 366 11.66 2.89 14.92
N GLY A 367 11.32 3.67 15.95
CA GLY A 367 9.94 3.78 16.44
C GLY A 367 9.00 4.55 15.49
N TYR A 368 7.72 4.65 15.87
CA TYR A 368 6.72 5.54 15.28
C TYR A 368 7.24 6.96 14.95
N GLY A 369 6.78 7.53 13.83
CA GLY A 369 7.05 8.91 13.44
C GLY A 369 8.51 9.22 13.12
N SER A 370 9.33 8.22 12.80
CA SER A 370 10.78 8.39 12.60
C SER A 370 11.16 8.54 11.13
N THR A 371 12.29 9.18 10.88
CA THR A 371 12.87 9.36 9.53
C THR A 371 14.14 8.56 9.38
N GLY A 372 14.19 7.65 8.41
CA GLY A 372 15.38 6.84 8.09
C GLY A 372 15.86 7.09 6.66
N THR A 373 17.16 7.25 6.48
CA THR A 373 17.83 7.35 5.18
C THR A 373 19.02 6.39 5.13
N ALA A 374 19.10 5.55 4.11
CA ALA A 374 20.19 4.59 3.95
C ALA A 374 20.74 4.52 2.51
N GLY A 375 21.93 3.95 2.36
CA GLY A 375 22.53 3.63 1.07
C GLY A 375 21.91 2.39 0.41
N SER A 376 22.61 1.83 -0.57
CA SER A 376 22.17 0.65 -1.32
C SER A 376 22.31 -0.65 -0.51
N GLY A 377 21.47 -1.65 -0.76
CA GLY A 377 21.51 -2.93 -0.06
C GLY A 377 21.13 -2.87 1.43
N SER A 378 20.34 -1.88 1.83
CA SER A 378 20.05 -1.58 3.25
C SER A 378 18.70 -2.15 3.71
N SER A 379 18.55 -2.38 5.03
CA SER A 379 17.28 -2.80 5.65
C SER A 379 16.73 -1.71 6.56
N LEU A 380 15.47 -1.30 6.37
CA LEU A 380 14.85 -0.22 7.12
C LEU A 380 13.53 -0.70 7.72
N ILE A 381 13.43 -0.75 9.05
CA ILE A 381 12.25 -1.19 9.81
C ILE A 381 11.75 -0.03 10.68
N ALA A 382 10.54 0.46 10.41
CA ALA A 382 9.98 1.59 11.14
C ALA A 382 8.49 1.45 11.50
N GLY A 383 8.09 2.07 12.62
CA GLY A 383 6.70 2.07 13.07
C GLY A 383 5.75 2.91 12.21
N TYR A 384 4.47 2.96 12.62
CA TYR A 384 3.44 3.88 12.10
C TYR A 384 3.92 5.31 11.84
N GLY A 385 3.43 5.93 10.77
CA GLY A 385 3.67 7.35 10.46
C GLY A 385 5.12 7.70 10.13
N SER A 386 5.95 6.72 9.79
CA SER A 386 7.39 6.93 9.54
C SER A 386 7.69 7.25 8.09
N THR A 387 8.82 7.90 7.82
CA THR A 387 9.33 8.18 6.46
C THR A 387 10.66 7.46 6.26
N GLN A 388 10.74 6.55 5.30
CA GLN A 388 11.95 5.73 5.06
C GLN A 388 12.41 5.90 3.61
N THR A 389 13.69 6.18 3.42
CA THR A 389 14.32 6.36 2.09
C THR A 389 15.56 5.48 1.99
N ALA A 390 15.66 4.69 0.93
CA ALA A 390 16.86 3.91 0.62
C ALA A 390 17.24 4.07 -0.87
N GLN A 391 18.42 3.58 -1.22
CA GLN A 391 18.85 3.46 -2.62
C GLN A 391 18.49 2.06 -3.15
N ASP A 392 19.31 1.51 -4.04
CA ASP A 392 19.00 0.29 -4.78
C ASP A 392 19.09 -0.98 -3.89
N SER A 393 18.48 -2.08 -4.34
CA SER A 393 18.52 -3.41 -3.72
C SER A 393 18.13 -3.43 -2.23
N SER A 394 17.25 -2.53 -1.80
CA SER A 394 16.97 -2.28 -0.37
C SER A 394 15.61 -2.82 0.08
N SER A 395 15.47 -3.10 1.38
CA SER A 395 14.27 -3.65 2.01
C SER A 395 13.67 -2.65 3.01
N LEU A 396 12.43 -2.23 2.80
CA LEU A 396 11.73 -1.26 3.66
C LEU A 396 10.46 -1.90 4.23
N THR A 397 10.36 -2.01 5.55
CA THR A 397 9.16 -2.48 6.26
C THR A 397 8.62 -1.38 7.16
N THR A 398 7.42 -0.87 6.87
CA THR A 398 6.82 0.26 7.60
C THR A 398 5.39 0.03 8.07
N GLY A 399 5.00 0.71 9.15
CA GLY A 399 3.64 0.62 9.70
C GLY A 399 2.57 1.34 8.87
N TYR A 400 1.33 1.34 9.37
CA TYR A 400 0.22 2.20 8.92
C TYR A 400 0.60 3.67 8.71
N GLY A 401 0.06 4.30 7.67
CA GLY A 401 0.21 5.74 7.40
C GLY A 401 1.66 6.19 7.12
N SER A 402 2.53 5.27 6.70
CA SER A 402 3.95 5.55 6.47
C SER A 402 4.26 5.92 5.02
N THR A 403 5.39 6.59 4.80
CA THR A 403 5.96 6.85 3.48
C THR A 403 7.23 6.04 3.29
N SER A 404 7.41 5.41 2.14
CA SER A 404 8.59 4.59 1.82
C SER A 404 9.04 4.82 0.39
N THR A 405 10.32 5.14 0.21
CA THR A 405 10.95 5.44 -1.09
C THR A 405 12.20 4.58 -1.25
N ALA A 406 12.33 3.85 -2.36
CA ALA A 406 13.53 3.05 -2.65
C ALA A 406 13.97 3.15 -4.12
N GLY A 407 15.19 2.69 -4.41
CA GLY A 407 15.76 2.67 -5.76
C GLY A 407 15.31 1.47 -6.59
N TYR A 408 16.21 1.00 -7.45
CA TYR A 408 16.10 -0.24 -8.24
C TYR A 408 16.01 -1.49 -7.34
N ALA A 409 15.44 -2.58 -7.85
CA ALA A 409 15.48 -3.93 -7.26
C ALA A 409 15.05 -4.02 -5.78
N SER A 410 14.14 -3.14 -5.35
CA SER A 410 13.85 -2.93 -3.93
C SER A 410 12.51 -3.51 -3.50
N SER A 411 12.41 -3.92 -2.23
CA SER A 411 11.23 -4.53 -1.64
C SER A 411 10.62 -3.60 -0.58
N LEU A 412 9.36 -3.21 -0.77
CA LEU A 412 8.65 -2.30 0.13
C LEU A 412 7.40 -2.99 0.69
N ILE A 413 7.31 -3.12 2.01
CA ILE A 413 6.16 -3.66 2.74
C ILE A 413 5.61 -2.56 3.65
N ALA A 414 4.31 -2.25 3.52
CA ALA A 414 3.68 -1.21 4.33
C ALA A 414 2.25 -1.57 4.79
N GLY A 415 1.83 -0.95 5.89
CA GLY A 415 0.46 -1.08 6.39
C GLY A 415 -0.63 -0.38 5.55
N TYR A 416 -1.85 -0.37 6.10
CA TYR A 416 -2.98 0.46 5.66
C TYR A 416 -2.62 1.95 5.53
N GLY A 417 -3.19 2.61 4.51
CA GLY A 417 -3.09 4.06 4.33
C GLY A 417 -1.69 4.60 4.04
N SER A 418 -0.78 3.74 3.60
CA SER A 418 0.63 4.08 3.38
C SER A 418 0.93 4.48 1.93
N THR A 419 2.02 5.21 1.71
CA THR A 419 2.50 5.62 0.38
C THR A 419 3.86 4.98 0.09
N GLN A 420 3.97 4.27 -1.04
CA GLN A 420 5.20 3.61 -1.47
C GLN A 420 5.63 4.09 -2.85
N THR A 421 6.91 4.41 -3.01
CA THR A 421 7.55 4.77 -4.28
C THR A 421 8.79 3.91 -4.51
N ALA A 422 8.93 3.28 -5.67
CA ALA A 422 10.13 2.49 -6.00
C ALA A 422 10.62 2.73 -7.43
N GLY A 423 11.85 2.30 -7.72
CA GLY A 423 12.44 2.32 -9.04
C GLY A 423 12.00 1.16 -9.93
N TYR A 424 12.94 0.72 -10.77
CA TYR A 424 12.84 -0.40 -11.70
C TYR A 424 12.90 -1.77 -10.96
N GLU A 425 12.30 -2.82 -11.52
CA GLU A 425 12.32 -4.21 -11.01
C GLU A 425 12.05 -4.37 -9.50
N SER A 426 11.07 -3.60 -8.98
CA SER A 426 10.81 -3.51 -7.53
C SER A 426 9.47 -4.15 -7.13
N THR A 427 9.38 -4.64 -5.89
CA THR A 427 8.18 -5.30 -5.32
C THR A 427 7.57 -4.44 -4.22
N LEU A 428 6.29 -4.08 -4.36
CA LEU A 428 5.57 -3.22 -3.41
C LEU A 428 4.34 -3.96 -2.87
N THR A 429 4.27 -4.17 -1.56
CA THR A 429 3.10 -4.74 -0.86
C THR A 429 2.53 -3.74 0.13
N ALA A 430 1.24 -3.43 0.03
CA ALA A 430 0.56 -2.51 0.93
C ALA A 430 -0.87 -2.94 1.31
N GLY A 431 -1.34 -2.45 2.46
CA GLY A 431 -2.71 -2.68 2.93
C GLY A 431 -3.82 -1.96 2.14
N TYR A 432 -5.02 -1.99 2.71
CA TYR A 432 -6.18 -1.18 2.33
C TYR A 432 -5.88 0.33 2.30
N GLY A 433 -6.47 1.03 1.33
CA GLY A 433 -6.43 2.49 1.23
C GLY A 433 -5.04 3.08 0.94
N SER A 434 -4.12 2.27 0.41
CA SER A 434 -2.72 2.66 0.20
C SER A 434 -2.45 3.15 -1.22
N THR A 435 -1.38 3.93 -1.40
CA THR A 435 -0.93 4.42 -2.71
C THR A 435 0.45 3.83 -3.05
N GLN A 436 0.59 3.26 -4.25
CA GLN A 436 1.84 2.71 -4.75
C GLN A 436 2.20 3.31 -6.10
N THR A 437 3.47 3.68 -6.26
CA THR A 437 4.08 4.09 -7.54
C THR A 437 5.37 3.31 -7.75
N ALA A 438 5.55 2.68 -8.91
CA ALA A 438 6.83 2.07 -9.31
C ALA A 438 7.15 2.42 -10.77
N GLN A 439 8.38 2.12 -11.18
CA GLN A 439 8.78 2.25 -12.58
C GLN A 439 8.47 0.93 -13.32
N GLU A 440 9.33 0.53 -14.26
CA GLU A 440 9.10 -0.61 -15.14
C GLU A 440 9.39 -1.95 -14.43
N ARG A 441 8.80 -3.03 -14.94
CA ARG A 441 9.00 -4.44 -14.53
C ARG A 441 8.79 -4.68 -13.04
N SER A 442 7.85 -3.96 -12.44
CA SER A 442 7.61 -3.93 -10.99
C SER A 442 6.29 -4.60 -10.60
N ASP A 443 6.29 -5.27 -9.44
CA ASP A 443 5.16 -6.04 -8.91
C ASP A 443 4.48 -5.29 -7.76
N LEU A 444 3.22 -4.91 -7.94
CA LEU A 444 2.43 -4.10 -7.00
C LEU A 444 1.26 -4.91 -6.45
N VAL A 445 1.21 -5.13 -5.13
CA VAL A 445 0.13 -5.84 -4.43
C VAL A 445 -0.53 -4.92 -3.41
N THR A 446 -1.85 -4.69 -3.56
CA THR A 446 -2.63 -3.83 -2.65
C THR A 446 -3.94 -4.42 -2.17
N GLY A 447 -4.40 -3.95 -1.01
CA GLY A 447 -5.73 -4.23 -0.50
C GLY A 447 -6.88 -3.47 -1.20
N TYR A 448 -8.07 -3.55 -0.59
CA TYR A 448 -9.27 -2.78 -0.93
C TYR A 448 -9.04 -1.26 -0.96
N GLY A 449 -9.69 -0.56 -1.90
CA GLY A 449 -9.73 0.90 -1.96
C GLY A 449 -8.38 1.58 -2.22
N SER A 450 -7.42 0.85 -2.80
CA SER A 450 -6.05 1.31 -2.99
C SER A 450 -5.80 1.83 -4.42
N THR A 451 -4.73 2.62 -4.60
CA THR A 451 -4.29 3.14 -5.90
C THR A 451 -2.89 2.65 -6.25
N SER A 452 -2.72 2.01 -7.40
CA SER A 452 -1.43 1.49 -7.88
C SER A 452 -1.09 2.06 -9.25
N THR A 453 0.12 2.60 -9.42
CA THR A 453 0.66 3.10 -10.69
C THR A 453 2.00 2.44 -11.00
N ALA A 454 2.19 1.90 -12.20
CA ALA A 454 3.47 1.31 -12.61
C ALA A 454 3.84 1.64 -14.07
N GLY A 455 5.10 1.44 -14.43
CA GLY A 455 5.65 1.64 -15.78
C GLY A 455 5.36 0.49 -16.76
N TYR A 456 6.28 0.31 -17.71
CA TYR A 456 6.29 -0.78 -18.69
C TYR A 456 6.44 -2.17 -18.04
N ALA A 457 5.81 -3.20 -18.63
CA ALA A 457 5.96 -4.62 -18.29
C ALA A 457 5.76 -4.97 -16.80
N SER A 458 4.88 -4.23 -16.11
CA SER A 458 4.64 -4.35 -14.67
C SER A 458 3.38 -5.18 -14.33
N SER A 459 3.33 -5.73 -13.12
CA SER A 459 2.20 -6.52 -12.60
C SER A 459 1.50 -5.80 -11.46
N LEU A 460 0.18 -5.65 -11.53
CA LEU A 460 -0.62 -4.98 -10.51
C LEU A 460 -1.74 -5.90 -10.02
N ILE A 461 -1.79 -6.20 -8.72
CA ILE A 461 -2.83 -7.00 -8.06
C ILE A 461 -3.50 -6.14 -6.98
N ALA A 462 -4.82 -6.02 -7.01
CA ALA A 462 -5.57 -5.19 -6.08
C ALA A 462 -6.90 -5.82 -5.64
N GLY A 463 -7.39 -5.37 -4.48
CA GLY A 463 -8.71 -5.76 -3.97
C GLY A 463 -9.90 -5.15 -4.72
N TYR A 464 -11.06 -5.23 -4.07
CA TYR A 464 -12.29 -4.52 -4.40
C TYR A 464 -12.14 -2.99 -4.29
N GLY A 465 -12.80 -2.26 -5.19
CA GLY A 465 -12.87 -0.79 -5.16
C GLY A 465 -11.54 -0.07 -5.43
N SER A 466 -10.56 -0.75 -6.03
CA SER A 466 -9.21 -0.24 -6.22
C SER A 466 -9.00 0.34 -7.63
N THR A 467 -8.04 1.26 -7.77
CA THR A 467 -7.66 1.89 -9.04
C THR A 467 -6.25 1.48 -9.45
N GLN A 468 -6.08 0.98 -10.67
CA GLN A 468 -4.79 0.53 -11.21
C GLN A 468 -4.48 1.24 -12.54
N THR A 469 -3.26 1.76 -12.66
CA THR A 469 -2.74 2.38 -13.89
C THR A 469 -1.39 1.75 -14.25
N ALA A 470 -1.20 1.31 -15.49
CA ALA A 470 0.07 0.74 -15.94
C ALA A 470 0.51 1.24 -17.32
N GLY A 471 1.79 1.04 -17.64
CA GLY A 471 2.35 1.31 -18.96
C GLY A 471 2.02 0.24 -20.01
N TYR A 472 2.91 0.10 -20.99
CA TYR A 472 2.83 -0.92 -22.05
C TYR A 472 3.12 -2.34 -21.50
N GLU A 473 2.67 -3.38 -22.20
CA GLU A 473 2.95 -4.82 -21.93
C GLU A 473 2.68 -5.26 -20.47
N SER A 474 1.75 -4.60 -19.77
CA SER A 474 1.54 -4.77 -18.32
C SER A 474 0.32 -5.66 -18.00
N THR A 475 0.31 -6.26 -16.81
CA THR A 475 -0.78 -7.15 -16.34
C THR A 475 -1.47 -6.56 -15.09
N LEU A 476 -2.79 -6.42 -15.14
CA LEU A 476 -3.60 -5.82 -14.07
C LEU A 476 -4.68 -6.80 -13.63
N THR A 477 -4.75 -7.13 -12.35
CA THR A 477 -5.80 -7.95 -11.72
C THR A 477 -6.46 -7.18 -10.58
N ALA A 478 -7.78 -7.03 -10.62
CA ALA A 478 -8.54 -6.36 -9.56
C ALA A 478 -9.88 -7.04 -9.27
N GLY A 479 -10.40 -6.84 -8.06
CA GLY A 479 -11.66 -7.43 -7.62
C GLY A 479 -12.92 -6.67 -8.09
N TYR A 480 -14.01 -6.80 -7.33
CA TYR A 480 -15.29 -6.11 -7.55
C TYR A 480 -15.18 -4.57 -7.52
N GLY A 481 -15.91 -3.89 -8.39
CA GLY A 481 -16.05 -2.43 -8.36
C GLY A 481 -14.77 -1.65 -8.65
N SER A 482 -13.79 -2.28 -9.30
CA SER A 482 -12.44 -1.72 -9.49
C SER A 482 -12.27 -1.06 -10.87
N THR A 483 -11.31 -0.13 -10.97
CA THR A 483 -10.98 0.59 -12.22
C THR A 483 -9.56 0.26 -12.66
N GLN A 484 -9.39 -0.14 -13.93
CA GLN A 484 -8.10 -0.47 -14.52
C GLN A 484 -7.86 0.34 -15.79
N THR A 485 -6.66 0.92 -15.91
CA THR A 485 -6.17 1.58 -17.12
C THR A 485 -4.79 1.05 -17.46
N ALA A 486 -4.54 0.64 -18.70
CA ALA A 486 -3.21 0.30 -19.18
C ALA A 486 -2.96 0.88 -20.58
N GLN A 487 -1.71 0.85 -21.04
CA GLN A 487 -1.37 1.26 -22.40
C GLN A 487 -1.46 0.03 -23.33
N GLU A 488 -0.58 -0.07 -24.32
CA GLU A 488 -0.68 -1.11 -25.36
C GLU A 488 -0.23 -2.50 -24.86
N LYS A 489 -0.65 -3.55 -25.56
CA LYS A 489 -0.30 -4.97 -25.35
C LYS A 489 -0.53 -5.48 -23.92
N SER A 490 -1.47 -4.87 -23.20
CA SER A 490 -1.65 -5.07 -21.77
C SER A 490 -2.85 -5.98 -21.47
N SER A 491 -2.76 -6.73 -20.38
CA SER A 491 -3.76 -7.71 -19.94
C SER A 491 -4.49 -7.22 -18.70
N LEU A 492 -5.81 -7.06 -18.77
CA LEU A 492 -6.66 -6.53 -17.71
C LEU A 492 -7.66 -7.60 -17.28
N THR A 493 -7.73 -7.92 -16.00
CA THR A 493 -8.71 -8.85 -15.41
C THR A 493 -9.42 -8.19 -14.24
N THR A 494 -10.74 -8.06 -14.30
CA THR A 494 -11.56 -7.45 -13.23
C THR A 494 -12.72 -8.30 -12.72
N GLY A 495 -13.13 -8.05 -11.47
CA GLY A 495 -14.35 -8.61 -10.90
C GLY A 495 -15.63 -7.98 -11.45
N TYR A 496 -16.75 -8.25 -10.78
CA TYR A 496 -18.08 -7.72 -11.16
C TYR A 496 -18.17 -6.21 -10.90
N GLY A 497 -18.95 -5.48 -11.70
CA GLY A 497 -19.21 -4.04 -11.55
C GLY A 497 -17.99 -3.15 -11.83
N SER A 498 -17.03 -3.64 -12.59
CA SER A 498 -15.70 -3.02 -12.77
C SER A 498 -15.54 -2.35 -14.13
N THR A 499 -14.55 -1.47 -14.26
CA THR A 499 -14.23 -0.77 -15.50
C THR A 499 -12.78 -1.04 -15.93
N SER A 500 -12.58 -1.48 -17.18
CA SER A 500 -11.24 -1.75 -17.75
C SER A 500 -11.03 -0.94 -19.03
N THR A 501 -9.91 -0.22 -19.15
CA THR A 501 -9.51 0.52 -20.36
C THR A 501 -8.08 0.16 -20.77
N ALA A 502 -7.83 -0.14 -22.05
CA ALA A 502 -6.47 -0.43 -22.53
C ALA A 502 -6.17 0.09 -23.94
N GLY A 503 -4.88 0.17 -24.30
CA GLY A 503 -4.39 0.64 -25.60
C GLY A 503 -4.52 -0.36 -26.75
N TYR A 504 -3.62 -0.25 -27.74
CA TYR A 504 -3.47 -1.13 -28.92
C TYR A 504 -3.04 -2.56 -28.52
N GLU A 505 -3.46 -3.61 -29.25
CA GLU A 505 -3.15 -5.05 -29.02
C GLU A 505 -3.41 -5.56 -27.57
N SER A 506 -4.29 -4.91 -26.81
CA SER A 506 -4.57 -5.25 -25.42
C SER A 506 -5.70 -6.28 -25.25
N SER A 507 -5.75 -6.95 -24.10
CA SER A 507 -6.75 -7.97 -23.76
C SER A 507 -7.46 -7.66 -22.44
N LEU A 508 -8.78 -7.61 -22.45
CA LEU A 508 -9.60 -7.24 -21.29
C LEU A 508 -10.57 -8.38 -20.92
N ILE A 509 -10.55 -8.81 -19.66
CA ILE A 509 -11.44 -9.82 -19.05
C ILE A 509 -12.17 -9.17 -17.86
N ALA A 510 -13.49 -9.36 -17.73
CA ALA A 510 -14.25 -8.76 -16.63
C ALA A 510 -15.42 -9.63 -16.13
N GLY A 511 -15.83 -9.39 -14.88
CA GLY A 511 -16.97 -10.05 -14.24
C GLY A 511 -18.36 -9.61 -14.76
N TYR A 512 -19.40 -9.82 -13.95
CA TYR A 512 -20.76 -9.43 -14.29
C TYR A 512 -20.95 -7.91 -14.14
N GLY A 513 -21.74 -7.28 -14.99
CA GLY A 513 -22.10 -5.86 -14.90
C GLY A 513 -20.91 -4.92 -15.16
N SER A 514 -19.89 -5.39 -15.87
CA SER A 514 -18.63 -4.67 -16.05
C SER A 514 -18.54 -3.96 -17.40
N THR A 515 -17.76 -2.89 -17.44
CA THR A 515 -17.53 -2.06 -18.63
C THR A 515 -16.10 -2.24 -19.15
N GLN A 516 -15.91 -2.38 -20.46
CA GLN A 516 -14.56 -2.49 -21.05
C GLN A 516 -14.39 -1.59 -22.27
N THR A 517 -13.18 -1.09 -22.50
CA THR A 517 -12.83 -0.21 -23.63
C THR A 517 -11.41 -0.53 -24.07
N ALA A 518 -11.15 -0.72 -25.37
CA ALA A 518 -9.82 -1.07 -25.84
C ALA A 518 -9.50 -0.50 -27.23
N GLY A 519 -8.20 -0.37 -27.54
CA GLY A 519 -7.71 0.23 -28.77
C GLY A 519 -7.60 -0.74 -29.95
N TYR A 520 -6.89 -0.31 -31.00
CA TYR A 520 -6.67 -1.07 -32.24
C TYR A 520 -6.17 -2.50 -31.98
N LYS A 521 -6.72 -3.51 -32.69
CA LYS A 521 -6.46 -4.97 -32.54
C LYS A 521 -6.81 -5.57 -31.16
N SER A 522 -7.52 -4.88 -30.29
CA SER A 522 -7.71 -5.37 -28.92
C SER A 522 -8.87 -6.34 -28.75
N THR A 523 -8.75 -7.24 -27.78
CA THR A 523 -9.78 -8.21 -27.41
C THR A 523 -10.41 -7.82 -26.08
N LEU A 524 -11.73 -7.86 -25.99
CA LEU A 524 -12.49 -7.56 -24.77
C LEU A 524 -13.42 -8.75 -24.47
N THR A 525 -13.77 -9.03 -23.23
CA THR A 525 -14.54 -10.23 -22.82
C THR A 525 -15.07 -10.02 -21.42
N ALA A 526 -16.38 -10.16 -21.20
CA ALA A 526 -16.96 -9.99 -19.87
C ALA A 526 -18.13 -10.93 -19.57
N GLY A 527 -18.45 -11.02 -18.28
CA GLY A 527 -19.56 -11.82 -17.77
C GLY A 527 -20.94 -11.19 -18.00
N TYR A 528 -21.87 -11.57 -17.13
CA TYR A 528 -23.28 -11.32 -17.34
C TYR A 528 -23.62 -9.82 -17.26
N GLY A 529 -24.42 -9.29 -18.19
CA GLY A 529 -24.96 -7.93 -18.11
C GLY A 529 -23.94 -6.81 -18.36
N SER A 530 -22.88 -7.11 -19.11
CA SER A 530 -21.75 -6.20 -19.35
C SER A 530 -21.97 -5.26 -20.55
N THR A 531 -21.04 -4.34 -20.80
CA THR A 531 -21.04 -3.42 -21.97
C THR A 531 -19.61 -3.04 -22.37
N GLN A 532 -19.30 -3.11 -23.66
CA GLN A 532 -17.99 -2.82 -24.26
C GLN A 532 -18.26 -2.56 -25.78
N THR A 533 -17.31 -2.03 -26.56
CA THR A 533 -17.36 -1.77 -28.03
C THR A 533 -16.25 -0.75 -28.37
N ALA A 534 -15.46 -0.92 -29.45
CA ALA A 534 -14.94 0.13 -30.39
C ALA A 534 -13.57 -0.19 -31.04
N GLU A 535 -13.22 0.53 -32.12
CA GLU A 535 -12.08 0.31 -33.04
C GLU A 535 -11.75 1.54 -33.93
N HIS A 536 -10.94 1.53 -35.03
CA HIS A 536 -10.38 0.47 -35.93
C HIS A 536 -9.32 -0.42 -35.22
N GLY A 537 -9.18 -1.75 -35.42
CA GLY A 537 -9.83 -2.64 -36.39
C GLY A 537 -10.24 -4.08 -35.92
N SER A 538 -10.37 -4.39 -34.63
CA SER A 538 -11.14 -5.56 -34.13
C SER A 538 -11.50 -5.35 -32.65
N SER A 539 -12.69 -5.74 -32.17
CA SER A 539 -13.09 -5.67 -30.74
C SER A 539 -14.21 -6.68 -30.36
N LEU A 540 -14.58 -6.82 -29.08
CA LEU A 540 -15.45 -7.89 -28.55
C LEU A 540 -16.34 -7.41 -27.39
N THR A 541 -17.42 -8.12 -27.02
CA THR A 541 -18.14 -8.01 -25.72
C THR A 541 -19.12 -9.14 -25.47
N ALA A 542 -19.36 -9.46 -24.19
CA ALA A 542 -20.25 -10.54 -23.73
C ALA A 542 -21.40 -10.22 -22.72
N GLY A 543 -22.37 -11.14 -22.68
CA GLY A 543 -23.67 -11.18 -21.94
C GLY A 543 -24.48 -12.41 -22.44
N TYR A 544 -25.61 -12.92 -21.90
CA TYR A 544 -26.70 -12.44 -21.00
C TYR A 544 -26.33 -11.43 -19.91
N GLY A 545 -26.77 -10.17 -19.90
CA GLY A 545 -27.49 -9.45 -20.94
C GLY A 545 -26.68 -9.29 -22.21
N SER A 546 -26.15 -8.11 -22.48
CA SER A 546 -25.69 -7.81 -23.84
C SER A 546 -24.21 -8.02 -24.12
N THR A 547 -23.89 -9.07 -24.88
CA THR A 547 -22.73 -9.13 -25.80
C THR A 547 -22.73 -7.81 -26.67
N ALA A 548 -21.59 -7.37 -27.22
CA ALA A 548 -21.36 -6.05 -27.90
C ALA A 548 -19.98 -5.85 -28.65
N THR A 549 -19.50 -6.88 -29.33
CA THR A 549 -18.32 -7.01 -30.21
C THR A 549 -18.13 -5.99 -31.37
N VAL A 550 -16.92 -5.92 -31.98
CA VAL A 550 -16.57 -5.10 -33.19
C VAL A 550 -15.67 -5.84 -34.25
N GLY A 551 -15.61 -5.43 -35.54
CA GLY A 551 -14.59 -5.90 -36.53
C GLY A 551 -14.01 -4.80 -37.48
N GLN A 552 -12.91 -5.05 -38.22
CA GLN A 552 -12.24 -4.06 -39.11
C GLN A 552 -13.20 -3.21 -39.97
N ASP A 553 -13.32 -1.90 -39.75
CA ASP A 553 -14.26 -1.00 -40.45
C ASP A 553 -15.75 -1.46 -40.34
N SER A 554 -16.10 -2.06 -39.21
CA SER A 554 -17.34 -2.81 -38.98
C SER A 554 -17.92 -2.52 -37.60
N SER A 555 -19.24 -2.70 -37.40
CA SER A 555 -19.77 -3.14 -36.09
C SER A 555 -19.11 -4.47 -35.62
N LEU A 556 -19.55 -5.06 -34.53
CA LEU A 556 -20.04 -6.44 -34.46
C LEU A 556 -21.36 -6.22 -33.66
N ILE A 557 -21.60 -6.93 -32.55
CA ILE A 557 -22.07 -6.44 -31.23
C ILE A 557 -22.46 -7.73 -30.42
N ALA A 558 -23.72 -8.04 -30.09
CA ALA A 558 -24.19 -9.13 -29.23
C ALA A 558 -25.64 -8.88 -28.72
N GLY A 559 -26.05 -9.37 -27.55
CA GLY A 559 -27.17 -8.84 -26.75
C GLY A 559 -27.83 -9.83 -25.76
N TYR A 560 -28.91 -9.39 -25.09
CA TYR A 560 -29.68 -10.12 -24.04
C TYR A 560 -30.43 -11.34 -24.57
N GLY A 561 -29.73 -12.46 -24.79
CA GLY A 561 -30.14 -13.48 -25.76
C GLY A 561 -30.03 -12.98 -27.22
N SER A 562 -29.88 -11.66 -27.38
CA SER A 562 -29.48 -10.99 -28.60
C SER A 562 -28.02 -11.22 -28.98
N SER A 563 -27.64 -10.68 -30.13
CA SER A 563 -26.68 -11.30 -31.04
C SER A 563 -26.17 -10.40 -32.19
N LEU A 564 -25.95 -9.10 -32.02
CA LEU A 564 -25.26 -8.26 -33.03
C LEU A 564 -23.85 -8.86 -33.41
N THR A 565 -23.34 -8.70 -34.64
CA THR A 565 -22.03 -9.26 -35.15
C THR A 565 -21.58 -8.38 -36.37
N SER A 566 -20.69 -8.70 -37.33
CA SER A 566 -20.37 -7.88 -38.51
C SER A 566 -19.26 -8.46 -39.45
N GLY A 567 -18.87 -7.64 -40.44
CA GLY A 567 -17.62 -7.63 -41.20
C GLY A 567 -17.43 -6.28 -41.93
N ILE A 568 -16.37 -6.14 -42.74
CA ILE A 568 -15.86 -4.87 -43.29
C ILE A 568 -16.95 -4.07 -44.05
N ARG A 569 -17.28 -2.86 -43.59
CA ARG A 569 -18.42 -2.01 -44.03
C ARG A 569 -19.79 -2.69 -44.01
N SER A 570 -19.84 -3.88 -43.45
CA SER A 570 -21.04 -4.55 -42.99
C SER A 570 -21.31 -4.14 -41.55
N PHE A 571 -22.50 -4.54 -41.10
CA PHE A 571 -22.99 -4.58 -39.74
C PHE A 571 -23.69 -5.94 -39.61
N LEU A 572 -23.66 -6.62 -38.49
CA LEU A 572 -24.63 -7.65 -38.07
C LEU A 572 -25.29 -7.14 -36.74
N THR A 573 -26.54 -7.47 -36.38
CA THR A 573 -27.27 -6.84 -35.21
C THR A 573 -28.17 -7.87 -34.47
N ALA A 574 -28.80 -7.69 -33.27
CA ALA A 574 -29.98 -8.48 -32.77
C ALA A 574 -30.79 -7.97 -31.54
N GLY A 575 -32.01 -8.53 -31.37
CA GLY A 575 -32.80 -8.78 -30.13
C GLY A 575 -32.75 -10.27 -29.69
N TYR A 576 -33.51 -10.74 -28.69
CA TYR A 576 -33.46 -12.14 -28.16
C TYR A 576 -33.60 -13.17 -29.32
N GLY A 577 -32.50 -13.82 -29.72
CA GLY A 577 -32.40 -14.67 -30.93
C GLY A 577 -32.59 -13.97 -32.30
N SER A 578 -32.78 -12.64 -32.34
CA SER A 578 -33.46 -11.91 -33.42
C SER A 578 -32.62 -10.83 -34.12
N THR A 579 -31.82 -11.25 -35.10
CA THR A 579 -30.57 -10.64 -35.52
C THR A 579 -30.63 -9.59 -36.68
N LEU A 580 -30.77 -8.27 -36.38
CA LEU A 580 -30.98 -7.13 -37.32
C LEU A 580 -29.76 -6.68 -38.19
N ILE A 581 -29.04 -7.61 -38.80
CA ILE A 581 -27.79 -7.31 -39.53
C ILE A 581 -27.93 -6.13 -40.56
N ALA A 582 -26.86 -5.48 -41.06
CA ALA A 582 -26.92 -4.30 -41.95
C ALA A 582 -25.65 -4.04 -42.82
N GLY A 583 -25.60 -2.96 -43.61
CA GLY A 583 -24.38 -2.48 -44.31
C GLY A 583 -24.36 -2.56 -45.85
N LEU A 584 -23.17 -2.41 -46.47
CA LEU A 584 -22.96 -2.55 -47.93
C LEU A 584 -22.30 -3.90 -48.24
N ARG A 585 -22.93 -4.72 -49.11
CA ARG A 585 -22.55 -6.13 -49.40
C ARG A 585 -22.73 -7.06 -48.19
N SER A 586 -23.84 -6.93 -47.47
CA SER A 586 -23.95 -7.50 -46.11
C SER A 586 -24.94 -8.65 -46.00
N VAL A 587 -24.71 -9.52 -45.00
CA VAL A 587 -25.19 -10.91 -44.99
C VAL A 587 -26.00 -11.21 -43.73
N LEU A 588 -27.31 -10.93 -43.79
CA LEU A 588 -28.24 -10.84 -42.67
C LEU A 588 -28.92 -12.17 -42.36
N ILE A 589 -28.94 -12.54 -41.08
CA ILE A 589 -29.30 -13.86 -40.54
C ILE A 589 -29.99 -13.65 -39.20
N ALA A 590 -31.13 -14.26 -38.92
CA ALA A 590 -31.80 -14.20 -37.61
C ALA A 590 -32.72 -15.40 -37.33
N GLY A 591 -33.10 -15.57 -36.06
CA GLY A 591 -34.07 -16.56 -35.60
C GLY A 591 -35.54 -16.15 -35.79
N TYR A 592 -36.36 -16.46 -34.79
CA TYR A 592 -37.82 -16.22 -34.79
C TYR A 592 -38.14 -14.76 -34.42
N GLY A 593 -39.31 -14.26 -34.83
CA GLY A 593 -39.81 -12.94 -34.43
C GLY A 593 -38.86 -11.78 -34.75
N SER A 594 -38.09 -11.91 -35.84
CA SER A 594 -36.85 -11.16 -36.03
C SER A 594 -36.97 -10.03 -37.04
N SER A 595 -36.31 -8.91 -36.77
CA SER A 595 -36.21 -7.78 -37.70
C SER A 595 -34.82 -7.74 -38.35
N LEU A 596 -34.73 -7.51 -39.66
CA LEU A 596 -33.48 -7.44 -40.46
C LEU A 596 -33.53 -6.26 -41.43
N THR A 597 -32.46 -5.45 -41.53
CA THR A 597 -32.47 -4.19 -42.28
C THR A 597 -31.14 -3.91 -42.99
N SER A 598 -31.04 -4.06 -44.32
CA SER A 598 -29.78 -3.82 -45.05
C SER A 598 -29.80 -2.81 -46.20
N GLY A 599 -28.59 -2.35 -46.54
CA GLY A 599 -28.29 -1.58 -47.73
C GLY A 599 -28.23 -2.40 -49.04
N ILE A 600 -27.52 -1.84 -50.01
CA ILE A 600 -27.46 -2.31 -51.40
C ILE A 600 -26.72 -3.65 -51.53
N ARG A 601 -27.25 -4.56 -52.36
CA ARG A 601 -26.68 -5.89 -52.65
C ARG A 601 -26.50 -6.74 -51.39
N SER A 602 -27.59 -6.93 -50.65
CA SER A 602 -27.58 -7.64 -49.36
C SER A 602 -28.45 -8.90 -49.39
N THR A 603 -28.19 -9.80 -48.46
CA THR A 603 -28.95 -11.04 -48.26
C THR A 603 -29.61 -11.00 -46.90
N LEU A 604 -30.90 -11.35 -46.79
CA LEU A 604 -31.68 -11.40 -45.56
C LEU A 604 -32.29 -12.78 -45.35
N THR A 605 -32.04 -13.38 -44.18
CA THR A 605 -32.52 -14.71 -43.80
C THR A 605 -33.11 -14.65 -42.37
N ALA A 606 -34.39 -14.95 -42.22
CA ALA A 606 -35.10 -14.87 -40.92
C ALA A 606 -36.12 -15.99 -40.75
N GLY A 607 -36.52 -16.26 -39.50
CA GLY A 607 -37.48 -17.30 -39.16
C GLY A 607 -38.95 -16.92 -39.40
N TYR A 608 -39.85 -17.62 -38.70
CA TYR A 608 -41.28 -17.30 -38.62
C TYR A 608 -41.51 -15.92 -37.97
N GLY A 609 -42.61 -15.25 -38.33
CA GLY A 609 -43.03 -13.99 -37.72
C GLY A 609 -42.01 -12.85 -37.90
N SER A 610 -41.24 -12.87 -38.99
CA SER A 610 -40.05 -12.02 -39.13
C SER A 610 -40.20 -10.93 -40.20
N ASN A 611 -39.56 -9.80 -39.96
CA ASN A 611 -39.61 -8.59 -40.76
C ASN A 611 -38.26 -8.36 -41.47
N GLN A 612 -38.29 -8.18 -42.78
CA GLN A 612 -37.08 -8.05 -43.60
C GLN A 612 -37.18 -6.86 -44.55
N ILE A 613 -36.17 -5.99 -44.53
CA ILE A 613 -36.11 -4.78 -45.35
C ILE A 613 -34.74 -4.68 -46.03
N ALA A 614 -34.70 -4.57 -47.36
CA ALA A 614 -33.45 -4.37 -48.08
C ALA A 614 -33.56 -3.46 -49.32
N SER A 615 -32.43 -2.89 -49.74
CA SER A 615 -32.37 -1.98 -50.90
C SER A 615 -32.23 -2.72 -52.24
N TYR A 616 -31.82 -2.00 -53.29
CA TYR A 616 -31.62 -2.50 -54.65
C TYR A 616 -30.79 -3.80 -54.74
N GLY A 617 -31.28 -4.75 -55.55
CA GLY A 617 -30.55 -5.98 -55.91
C GLY A 617 -30.29 -6.89 -54.72
N SER A 618 -31.26 -7.03 -53.82
CA SER A 618 -31.14 -7.79 -52.57
C SER A 618 -32.06 -9.02 -52.57
N SER A 619 -31.74 -10.00 -51.75
CA SER A 619 -32.54 -11.22 -51.56
C SER A 619 -33.06 -11.31 -50.13
N LEU A 620 -34.36 -11.58 -49.99
CA LEU A 620 -35.07 -11.73 -48.72
C LEU A 620 -35.68 -13.14 -48.65
N ILE A 621 -35.39 -13.87 -47.58
CA ILE A 621 -35.88 -15.22 -47.31
C ILE A 621 -36.39 -15.27 -45.86
N ALA A 622 -37.70 -15.45 -45.67
CA ALA A 622 -38.36 -15.46 -44.37
C ALA A 622 -39.28 -16.68 -44.19
N GLY A 623 -39.73 -16.92 -42.95
CA GLY A 623 -40.66 -18.00 -42.63
C GLY A 623 -42.11 -17.72 -43.05
N HIS A 624 -43.02 -18.45 -42.40
CA HIS A 624 -44.46 -18.17 -42.46
C HIS A 624 -44.77 -16.87 -41.67
N GLU A 625 -45.92 -16.26 -41.98
CA GLU A 625 -46.44 -15.06 -41.30
C GLU A 625 -45.41 -13.93 -41.21
N SER A 626 -44.65 -13.74 -42.29
CA SER A 626 -43.47 -12.87 -42.34
C SER A 626 -43.65 -11.74 -43.36
N ILE A 627 -42.99 -10.60 -43.11
CA ILE A 627 -43.12 -9.38 -43.90
C ILE A 627 -41.79 -9.08 -44.61
N GLN A 628 -41.83 -8.87 -45.91
CA GLN A 628 -40.65 -8.63 -46.74
C GLN A 628 -40.83 -7.41 -47.64
N VAL A 629 -39.88 -6.49 -47.61
CA VAL A 629 -39.88 -5.26 -48.43
C VAL A 629 -38.52 -5.10 -49.11
N ALA A 630 -38.49 -5.01 -50.45
CA ALA A 630 -37.23 -4.84 -51.18
C ALA A 630 -37.28 -3.85 -52.35
N GLY A 631 -36.11 -3.30 -52.70
CA GLY A 631 -35.95 -2.40 -53.85
C GLY A 631 -36.11 -3.09 -55.22
N HIS A 632 -35.77 -2.38 -56.29
CA HIS A 632 -35.80 -2.94 -57.66
C HIS A 632 -34.83 -4.12 -57.84
N LYS A 633 -35.18 -5.04 -58.76
CA LYS A 633 -34.40 -6.24 -59.12
C LYS A 633 -34.14 -7.19 -57.93
N SER A 634 -35.11 -7.31 -57.02
CA SER A 634 -34.97 -8.08 -55.78
C SER A 634 -35.71 -9.42 -55.84
N MET A 635 -35.39 -10.32 -54.92
CA MET A 635 -36.07 -11.61 -54.75
C MET A 635 -36.62 -11.72 -53.33
N LEU A 636 -37.90 -12.02 -53.19
CA LEU A 636 -38.62 -12.21 -51.93
C LEU A 636 -39.19 -13.62 -51.91
N ILE A 637 -38.88 -14.38 -50.86
CA ILE A 637 -39.37 -15.75 -50.64
C ILE A 637 -39.87 -15.86 -49.19
N ALA A 638 -41.13 -16.23 -48.99
CA ALA A 638 -41.75 -16.39 -47.67
C ALA A 638 -42.76 -17.56 -47.64
N GLY A 639 -43.21 -17.94 -46.44
CA GLY A 639 -44.16 -19.03 -46.20
C GLY A 639 -45.64 -18.66 -46.39
N LYS A 640 -46.54 -19.44 -45.78
CA LYS A 640 -47.99 -19.15 -45.70
C LYS A 640 -48.22 -17.85 -44.89
N GLY A 641 -49.26 -17.09 -45.23
CA GLY A 641 -49.69 -15.93 -44.43
C GLY A 641 -48.75 -14.72 -44.53
N SER A 642 -47.89 -14.68 -45.54
CA SER A 642 -46.80 -13.72 -45.63
C SER A 642 -47.13 -12.55 -46.55
N SER A 643 -46.51 -11.39 -46.28
CA SER A 643 -46.74 -10.14 -47.02
C SER A 643 -45.45 -9.66 -47.68
N GLN A 644 -45.47 -9.49 -49.01
CA GLN A 644 -44.29 -9.22 -49.83
C GLN A 644 -44.49 -8.00 -50.72
N THR A 645 -43.59 -7.02 -50.65
CA THR A 645 -43.61 -5.81 -51.49
C THR A 645 -42.26 -5.60 -52.17
N ALA A 646 -42.23 -5.44 -53.51
CA ALA A 646 -40.98 -5.19 -54.24
C ALA A 646 -41.08 -4.21 -55.42
N GLY A 647 -39.97 -3.55 -55.75
CA GLY A 647 -39.89 -2.67 -56.91
C GLY A 647 -39.90 -3.41 -58.27
N PHE A 648 -39.93 -2.65 -59.37
CA PHE A 648 -39.69 -3.09 -60.76
C PHE A 648 -38.71 -4.28 -60.93
N ARG A 649 -39.08 -5.23 -61.82
CA ARG A 649 -38.32 -6.46 -62.16
C ARG A 649 -37.99 -7.36 -60.97
N SER A 650 -38.91 -7.53 -60.03
CA SER A 650 -38.70 -8.39 -58.87
C SER A 650 -39.41 -9.74 -58.99
N THR A 651 -39.00 -10.70 -58.16
CA THR A 651 -39.64 -12.00 -58.00
C THR A 651 -40.17 -12.13 -56.58
N LEU A 652 -41.46 -12.42 -56.44
CA LEU A 652 -42.14 -12.68 -55.17
C LEU A 652 -42.66 -14.13 -55.19
N ILE A 653 -42.38 -14.89 -54.14
CA ILE A 653 -42.83 -16.27 -53.95
C ILE A 653 -43.32 -16.42 -52.52
N ALA A 654 -44.58 -16.81 -52.33
CA ALA A 654 -45.23 -16.97 -51.03
C ALA A 654 -46.07 -18.26 -50.97
N GLY A 655 -46.51 -18.64 -49.78
CA GLY A 655 -47.46 -19.74 -49.57
C GLY A 655 -48.91 -19.33 -49.84
N ALA A 656 -49.86 -20.14 -49.38
CA ALA A 656 -51.28 -19.76 -49.34
C ALA A 656 -51.55 -18.62 -48.34
N GLY A 657 -52.72 -17.97 -48.41
CA GLY A 657 -53.09 -16.90 -47.49
C GLY A 657 -52.21 -15.64 -47.60
N SER A 658 -51.52 -15.42 -48.72
CA SER A 658 -50.42 -14.45 -48.82
C SER A 658 -50.76 -13.23 -49.66
N VAL A 659 -50.10 -12.11 -49.37
CA VAL A 659 -50.28 -10.83 -50.09
C VAL A 659 -48.98 -10.46 -50.82
N GLN A 660 -49.07 -10.14 -52.11
CA GLN A 660 -47.92 -9.83 -52.95
C GLN A 660 -48.17 -8.56 -53.78
N LEU A 661 -47.27 -7.58 -53.68
CA LEU A 661 -47.28 -6.33 -54.43
C LEU A 661 -45.96 -6.11 -55.18
N ALA A 662 -46.00 -5.86 -56.50
CA ALA A 662 -44.78 -5.53 -57.25
C ALA A 662 -44.94 -4.47 -58.35
N GLY A 663 -43.87 -3.72 -58.63
CA GLY A 663 -43.79 -2.88 -59.84
C GLY A 663 -43.66 -3.69 -61.14
N ASP A 664 -43.64 -3.03 -62.30
CA ASP A 664 -43.69 -3.67 -63.62
C ASP A 664 -42.64 -4.78 -63.86
N ARG A 665 -42.97 -5.66 -64.81
CA ARG A 665 -42.12 -6.76 -65.31
C ARG A 665 -41.72 -7.73 -64.20
N SER A 666 -42.58 -7.85 -63.19
CA SER A 666 -42.36 -8.70 -62.03
C SER A 666 -43.08 -10.04 -62.15
N ARG A 667 -42.71 -10.98 -61.29
CA ARG A 667 -43.25 -12.34 -61.28
C ARG A 667 -43.69 -12.71 -59.87
N LEU A 668 -44.98 -12.96 -59.70
CA LEU A 668 -45.63 -13.29 -58.43
C LEU A 668 -46.08 -14.76 -58.49
N ILE A 669 -45.78 -15.52 -57.44
CA ILE A 669 -46.34 -16.86 -57.20
C ILE A 669 -46.81 -16.95 -55.75
N ALA A 670 -48.06 -17.37 -55.55
CA ALA A 670 -48.65 -17.62 -54.24
C ALA A 670 -49.43 -18.95 -54.25
N GLY A 671 -49.90 -19.39 -53.08
CA GLY A 671 -50.80 -20.53 -52.95
C GLY A 671 -52.26 -20.15 -53.22
N ALA A 672 -53.20 -20.92 -52.67
CA ALA A 672 -54.61 -20.53 -52.59
C ALA A 672 -54.82 -19.36 -51.60
N ASP A 673 -56.03 -18.82 -51.53
CA ASP A 673 -56.42 -17.80 -50.54
C ASP A 673 -55.55 -16.52 -50.60
N SER A 674 -55.03 -16.17 -51.78
CA SER A 674 -53.92 -15.21 -51.92
C SER A 674 -54.24 -14.04 -52.85
N ASN A 675 -53.71 -12.86 -52.50
CA ASN A 675 -53.94 -11.62 -53.22
C ASN A 675 -52.64 -11.15 -53.89
N GLN A 676 -52.68 -10.93 -55.21
CA GLN A 676 -51.54 -10.54 -56.03
C GLN A 676 -51.84 -9.28 -56.84
N THR A 677 -51.02 -8.24 -56.68
CA THR A 677 -51.09 -6.99 -57.45
C THR A 677 -49.75 -6.70 -58.12
N ALA A 678 -49.73 -6.44 -59.43
CA ALA A 678 -48.50 -6.01 -60.10
C ALA A 678 -48.69 -4.95 -61.19
N GLY A 679 -47.62 -4.19 -61.46
CA GLY A 679 -47.54 -3.30 -62.62
C GLY A 679 -47.48 -4.02 -63.96
N ASP A 680 -47.24 -3.25 -65.02
CA ASP A 680 -47.23 -3.67 -66.43
C ASP A 680 -46.40 -4.92 -66.74
N ARG A 681 -46.81 -5.70 -67.74
CA ARG A 681 -46.07 -6.84 -68.34
C ARG A 681 -45.69 -7.91 -67.31
N SER A 682 -46.50 -8.08 -66.27
CA SER A 682 -46.21 -8.95 -65.14
C SER A 682 -46.80 -10.36 -65.32
N LYS A 683 -46.32 -11.30 -64.50
CA LYS A 683 -46.78 -12.70 -64.52
C LYS A 683 -47.22 -13.11 -63.12
N LEU A 684 -48.52 -13.37 -62.97
CA LEU A 684 -49.19 -13.74 -61.73
C LEU A 684 -49.64 -15.20 -61.81
N LEU A 685 -49.46 -15.93 -60.72
CA LEU A 685 -49.91 -17.32 -60.55
C LEU A 685 -50.32 -17.52 -59.09
N ALA A 686 -51.56 -17.95 -58.86
CA ALA A 686 -52.07 -18.34 -57.55
C ALA A 686 -52.86 -19.65 -57.62
N GLY A 687 -53.21 -20.19 -56.46
CA GLY A 687 -54.10 -21.35 -56.32
C GLY A 687 -55.58 -20.98 -56.46
N ASN A 688 -56.45 -21.74 -55.79
CA ASN A 688 -57.88 -21.44 -55.72
C ASN A 688 -58.18 -20.21 -54.84
N ASN A 689 -59.42 -19.71 -54.87
CA ASN A 689 -59.91 -18.66 -53.96
C ASN A 689 -58.97 -17.44 -53.88
N SER A 690 -58.57 -16.91 -55.03
CA SER A 690 -57.46 -15.93 -55.13
C SER A 690 -57.78 -14.74 -56.01
N TYR A 691 -57.25 -13.57 -55.64
CA TYR A 691 -57.47 -12.29 -56.32
C TYR A 691 -56.19 -11.84 -57.03
N LEU A 692 -56.22 -11.73 -58.35
CA LEU A 692 -55.07 -11.38 -59.19
C LEU A 692 -55.38 -10.09 -59.96
N THR A 693 -54.60 -9.03 -59.76
CA THR A 693 -54.72 -7.74 -60.47
C THR A 693 -53.40 -7.38 -61.14
N ALA A 694 -53.41 -6.99 -62.43
CA ALA A 694 -52.20 -6.47 -63.07
C ALA A 694 -52.42 -5.37 -64.14
N GLY A 695 -51.37 -4.59 -64.42
CA GLY A 695 -51.32 -3.65 -65.56
C GLY A 695 -51.28 -4.33 -66.94
N ASP A 696 -51.08 -3.54 -67.99
CA ASP A 696 -51.15 -3.98 -69.39
C ASP A 696 -50.22 -5.16 -69.73
N ARG A 697 -50.60 -5.95 -70.74
CA ARG A 697 -49.80 -7.03 -71.34
C ARG A 697 -49.38 -8.09 -70.32
N SER A 698 -50.18 -8.27 -69.28
CA SER A 698 -49.89 -9.17 -68.18
C SER A 698 -50.47 -10.56 -68.42
N LYS A 699 -49.90 -11.57 -67.75
CA LYS A 699 -50.43 -12.94 -67.76
C LYS A 699 -50.81 -13.34 -66.35
N LEU A 700 -52.10 -13.61 -66.15
CA LEU A 700 -52.68 -14.09 -64.90
C LEU A 700 -53.05 -15.56 -65.06
N THR A 701 -52.84 -16.36 -64.02
CA THR A 701 -53.34 -17.74 -63.95
C THR A 701 -53.78 -18.06 -62.53
N GLY A 702 -55.06 -18.36 -62.35
CA GLY A 702 -55.65 -18.77 -61.07
C GLY A 702 -56.07 -20.25 -61.08
N GLY A 703 -56.38 -20.77 -59.90
CA GLY A 703 -57.08 -22.03 -59.73
C GLY A 703 -58.60 -21.86 -59.93
N HIS A 704 -59.38 -22.56 -59.11
CA HIS A 704 -60.84 -22.43 -59.05
C HIS A 704 -61.26 -21.25 -58.17
N ASP A 705 -62.48 -20.74 -58.35
CA ASP A 705 -63.09 -19.73 -57.47
C ASP A 705 -62.25 -18.42 -57.37
N CYS A 706 -61.59 -18.03 -58.46
CA CYS A 706 -60.65 -16.90 -58.49
C CYS A 706 -61.25 -15.65 -59.15
N THR A 707 -60.77 -14.46 -58.76
CA THR A 707 -61.03 -13.19 -59.44
C THR A 707 -59.76 -12.71 -60.13
N LEU A 708 -59.80 -12.53 -61.45
CA LEU A 708 -58.67 -12.09 -62.27
C LEU A 708 -59.03 -10.78 -62.98
N MET A 709 -58.25 -9.72 -62.78
CA MET A 709 -58.43 -8.42 -63.42
C MET A 709 -57.12 -7.94 -64.09
N ALA A 710 -57.16 -7.48 -65.34
CA ALA A 710 -55.97 -6.92 -66.00
C ALA A 710 -56.23 -5.78 -67.00
N GLY A 711 -55.20 -4.97 -67.25
CA GLY A 711 -55.19 -3.98 -68.35
C GLY A 711 -55.17 -4.60 -69.76
N ASP A 712 -54.99 -3.76 -70.77
CA ASP A 712 -55.06 -4.11 -72.19
C ASP A 712 -54.06 -5.21 -72.60
N GLN A 713 -54.36 -5.92 -73.69
CA GLN A 713 -53.47 -6.91 -74.32
C GLN A 713 -53.08 -8.07 -73.38
N SER A 714 -53.90 -8.34 -72.36
CA SER A 714 -53.59 -9.28 -71.29
C SER A 714 -54.13 -10.68 -71.55
N ARG A 715 -53.60 -11.68 -70.84
CA ARG A 715 -54.08 -13.06 -70.89
C ARG A 715 -54.43 -13.59 -69.51
N LEU A 716 -55.70 -13.89 -69.31
CA LEU A 716 -56.24 -14.49 -68.09
C LEU A 716 -56.51 -15.99 -68.34
N THR A 717 -56.39 -16.82 -67.32
CA THR A 717 -56.76 -18.24 -67.37
C THR A 717 -57.10 -18.71 -65.96
N ALA A 718 -58.28 -19.28 -65.74
CA ALA A 718 -58.71 -19.81 -64.44
C ALA A 718 -59.49 -21.13 -64.58
N GLY A 719 -59.73 -21.78 -63.44
CA GLY A 719 -60.55 -22.98 -63.30
C GLY A 719 -62.05 -22.69 -63.34
N LYS A 720 -62.81 -23.47 -62.56
CA LYS A 720 -64.27 -23.27 -62.40
C LYS A 720 -64.60 -22.02 -61.58
N ASN A 721 -65.86 -21.58 -61.63
CA ASN A 721 -66.45 -20.58 -60.73
C ASN A 721 -65.68 -19.24 -60.65
N SER A 722 -64.88 -18.91 -61.67
CA SER A 722 -63.91 -17.82 -61.60
C SER A 722 -64.36 -16.62 -62.43
N VAL A 723 -64.21 -15.42 -61.88
CA VAL A 723 -64.49 -14.14 -62.55
C VAL A 723 -63.23 -13.64 -63.26
N LEU A 724 -63.34 -13.32 -64.54
CA LEU A 724 -62.25 -12.80 -65.36
C LEU A 724 -62.67 -11.49 -66.03
N THR A 725 -61.92 -10.42 -65.81
CA THR A 725 -62.14 -9.08 -66.40
C THR A 725 -60.84 -8.59 -67.03
N ALA A 726 -60.88 -8.07 -68.27
CA ALA A 726 -59.69 -7.44 -68.85
C ALA A 726 -59.96 -6.30 -69.84
N GLY A 727 -58.99 -5.40 -70.00
CA GLY A 727 -58.99 -4.39 -71.06
C GLY A 727 -58.97 -4.97 -72.49
N ALA A 728 -58.97 -4.10 -73.49
CA ALA A 728 -59.10 -4.46 -74.90
C ALA A 728 -57.98 -5.39 -75.41
N ARG A 729 -58.25 -6.12 -76.50
CA ARG A 729 -57.33 -7.07 -77.18
C ARG A 729 -56.82 -8.19 -76.26
N SER A 730 -57.62 -8.55 -75.25
CA SER A 730 -57.25 -9.56 -74.25
C SER A 730 -57.72 -10.96 -74.61
N LYS A 731 -57.18 -11.98 -73.93
CA LYS A 731 -57.65 -13.37 -74.04
C LYS A 731 -57.95 -13.98 -72.68
N LEU A 732 -59.23 -14.21 -72.44
CA LEU A 732 -59.76 -14.81 -71.22
C LEU A 732 -60.03 -16.30 -71.47
N ILE A 733 -59.75 -17.13 -70.46
CA ILE A 733 -60.08 -18.56 -70.49
C ILE A 733 -60.61 -18.97 -69.11
N GLY A 734 -61.92 -19.14 -69.00
CA GLY A 734 -62.56 -19.73 -67.81
C GLY A 734 -62.95 -21.17 -68.04
N SER A 735 -63.60 -21.75 -67.03
CA SER A 735 -64.21 -23.09 -67.12
C SER A 735 -65.71 -23.01 -66.77
N GLU A 736 -66.36 -24.17 -66.63
CA GLU A 736 -67.68 -24.32 -66.00
C GLU A 736 -67.89 -23.37 -64.80
N GLY A 737 -69.00 -22.61 -64.79
CA GLY A 737 -69.32 -21.61 -63.75
C GLY A 737 -68.53 -20.29 -63.80
N SER A 738 -67.61 -20.09 -64.75
CA SER A 738 -66.89 -18.80 -64.88
C SER A 738 -67.71 -17.69 -65.55
N THR A 739 -67.52 -16.46 -65.06
CA THR A 739 -68.00 -15.23 -65.70
C THR A 739 -66.81 -14.48 -66.34
N LEU A 740 -66.94 -14.09 -67.61
CA LEU A 740 -65.90 -13.43 -68.42
C LEU A 740 -66.43 -12.09 -68.97
N SER A 741 -65.72 -10.99 -68.71
CA SER A 741 -65.94 -9.67 -69.32
C SER A 741 -64.64 -9.16 -69.94
N ALA A 742 -64.70 -8.54 -71.12
CA ALA A 742 -63.52 -7.88 -71.69
C ALA A 742 -63.87 -6.74 -72.67
N GLY A 743 -62.97 -5.77 -72.78
CA GLY A 743 -63.06 -4.71 -73.79
C GLY A 743 -62.95 -5.21 -75.23
N GLU A 744 -63.06 -4.29 -76.20
CA GLU A 744 -63.03 -4.53 -77.66
C GLU A 744 -61.87 -5.44 -78.14
N ASP A 745 -62.03 -6.11 -79.30
CA ASP A 745 -61.06 -7.03 -79.93
C ASP A 745 -60.66 -8.26 -79.06
N SER A 746 -61.37 -8.57 -77.98
CA SER A 746 -60.96 -9.61 -77.03
C SER A 746 -61.56 -10.99 -77.35
N THR A 747 -60.83 -12.05 -77.00
CA THR A 747 -61.31 -13.44 -77.14
C THR A 747 -61.71 -14.03 -75.78
N LEU A 748 -62.98 -14.40 -75.65
CA LEU A 748 -63.50 -15.16 -74.50
C LEU A 748 -63.48 -16.66 -74.84
N VAL A 749 -63.02 -17.51 -73.91
CA VAL A 749 -63.01 -18.97 -74.09
C VAL A 749 -63.56 -19.65 -72.84
N PHE A 750 -64.63 -20.42 -73.01
CA PHE A 750 -65.23 -21.23 -71.94
C PHE A 750 -64.85 -22.69 -72.13
N ARG A 751 -64.33 -23.33 -71.07
CA ARG A 751 -63.90 -24.73 -71.06
C ARG A 751 -64.91 -25.62 -70.33
N LEU A 752 -65.59 -26.45 -71.09
CA LEU A 752 -66.67 -27.32 -70.62
C LEU A 752 -66.22 -28.77 -70.69
N TRP A 753 -66.56 -29.59 -69.70
CA TRP A 753 -66.15 -31.00 -69.60
C TRP A 753 -67.32 -31.92 -69.95
N ASP A 754 -67.27 -32.60 -71.09
CA ASP A 754 -68.36 -33.47 -71.59
C ASP A 754 -68.40 -34.86 -70.92
N GLY A 755 -67.81 -35.00 -69.73
CA GLY A 755 -67.58 -36.26 -69.05
C GLY A 755 -66.37 -37.06 -69.55
N LYS A 756 -65.83 -36.74 -70.75
CA LYS A 756 -64.72 -37.49 -71.39
C LYS A 756 -63.57 -36.61 -71.90
N ARG A 757 -63.85 -35.37 -72.29
CA ARG A 757 -62.89 -34.40 -72.85
C ARG A 757 -63.36 -32.96 -72.58
N TYR A 758 -62.45 -32.01 -72.76
CA TYR A 758 -62.78 -30.58 -72.75
C TYR A 758 -63.24 -30.09 -74.14
N ARG A 759 -64.47 -29.61 -74.23
CA ARG A 759 -64.95 -28.74 -75.33
C ARG A 759 -64.54 -27.30 -75.03
N GLN A 760 -64.35 -26.51 -76.08
CA GLN A 760 -64.11 -25.06 -75.97
C GLN A 760 -65.19 -24.32 -76.76
N LEU A 761 -65.95 -23.48 -76.07
CA LEU A 761 -66.74 -22.43 -76.71
C LEU A 761 -65.88 -21.17 -76.80
N VAL A 762 -66.03 -20.41 -77.89
CA VAL A 762 -65.20 -19.22 -78.16
C VAL A 762 -66.10 -18.09 -78.65
N ALA A 763 -66.07 -16.97 -77.92
CA ALA A 763 -66.71 -15.73 -78.30
C ALA A 763 -65.66 -14.63 -78.51
N ARG A 764 -66.08 -13.54 -79.17
CA ARG A 764 -65.25 -12.36 -79.42
C ARG A 764 -66.06 -11.10 -79.15
N THR A 765 -65.52 -10.20 -78.36
CA THR A 765 -66.18 -8.94 -78.01
C THR A 765 -66.13 -7.97 -79.19
N GLY A 766 -67.28 -7.39 -79.54
CA GLY A 766 -67.48 -6.60 -80.76
C GLY A 766 -67.85 -7.41 -82.02
N GLU A 767 -67.97 -8.75 -81.92
CA GLU A 767 -68.48 -9.61 -83.00
C GLU A 767 -69.75 -10.36 -82.55
N ASN A 768 -70.66 -10.66 -83.48
CA ASN A 768 -71.76 -11.63 -83.31
C ASN A 768 -72.60 -11.50 -82.01
N SER A 769 -73.08 -10.28 -81.72
CA SER A 769 -73.93 -9.97 -80.54
C SER A 769 -73.28 -10.17 -79.17
N VAL A 770 -71.96 -10.30 -79.10
CA VAL A 770 -71.20 -10.27 -77.84
C VAL A 770 -70.56 -8.89 -77.71
N GLU A 771 -71.14 -8.06 -76.84
CA GLU A 771 -70.73 -6.67 -76.63
C GLU A 771 -69.44 -6.58 -75.79
N ALA A 772 -68.76 -5.44 -75.86
CA ALA A 772 -67.58 -5.18 -75.04
C ALA A 772 -67.98 -4.84 -73.60
N ASP A 773 -67.11 -5.18 -72.66
CA ASP A 773 -67.19 -4.91 -71.21
C ASP A 773 -68.39 -5.55 -70.46
N ILE A 774 -69.39 -6.09 -71.14
CA ILE A 774 -70.48 -6.89 -70.56
C ILE A 774 -69.98 -8.24 -70.01
N PRO A 775 -70.46 -8.70 -68.84
CA PRO A 775 -70.17 -10.02 -68.29
C PRO A 775 -70.95 -11.15 -68.97
N TYR A 776 -70.25 -12.18 -69.43
CA TYR A 776 -70.82 -13.38 -70.05
C TYR A 776 -70.50 -14.66 -69.26
N TYR A 777 -71.44 -15.59 -69.19
CA TYR A 777 -71.28 -16.93 -68.66
C TYR A 777 -71.83 -17.97 -69.64
N VAL A 778 -71.79 -19.26 -69.26
CA VAL A 778 -72.42 -20.36 -70.02
C VAL A 778 -73.53 -20.96 -69.17
N ASN A 779 -74.73 -21.11 -69.74
CA ASN A 779 -75.89 -21.70 -69.08
C ASN A 779 -75.90 -23.25 -69.16
N ASP A 780 -76.92 -23.86 -68.59
CA ASP A 780 -77.08 -25.33 -68.57
C ASP A 780 -77.31 -25.95 -69.98
N ASP A 781 -77.72 -25.15 -70.97
CA ASP A 781 -77.94 -25.56 -72.37
C ASP A 781 -76.67 -25.47 -73.25
N ASP A 782 -75.49 -25.21 -72.66
CA ASP A 782 -74.21 -24.91 -73.33
C ASP A 782 -74.16 -23.57 -74.12
N ASP A 783 -75.12 -22.66 -73.97
CA ASP A 783 -75.13 -21.36 -74.66
C ASP A 783 -74.42 -20.25 -73.87
N ILE A 784 -73.77 -19.33 -74.59
CA ILE A 784 -73.11 -18.15 -74.00
C ILE A 784 -74.14 -17.04 -73.82
N VAL A 785 -74.38 -16.64 -72.57
CA VAL A 785 -75.40 -15.66 -72.16
C VAL A 785 -74.76 -14.52 -71.35
N ASN A 786 -75.33 -13.32 -71.42
CA ASN A 786 -74.94 -12.21 -70.57
C ASN A 786 -75.53 -12.41 -69.16
N LYS A 787 -74.77 -12.06 -68.11
CA LYS A 787 -75.33 -12.00 -66.75
C LYS A 787 -76.02 -10.65 -66.55
N THR A 788 -77.25 -10.66 -66.05
CA THR A 788 -78.02 -9.44 -65.74
C THR A 788 -78.36 -9.33 -64.25
N ASP A 789 -78.75 -8.14 -63.80
CA ASP A 789 -79.01 -7.86 -62.38
C ASP A 789 -80.23 -8.61 -61.80
N GLU A 790 -80.98 -9.38 -62.62
CA GLU A 790 -82.08 -10.23 -62.18
C GLU A 790 -81.63 -11.66 -61.78
N ASP A 791 -80.38 -12.06 -62.08
CA ASP A 791 -79.85 -13.42 -61.87
C ASP A 791 -79.36 -13.73 -60.42
N ASP A 792 -79.55 -12.81 -59.45
CA ASP A 792 -78.95 -12.88 -58.10
C ASP A 792 -79.96 -12.99 -56.93
N THR A 793 -81.17 -13.52 -57.16
CA THR A 793 -82.22 -13.74 -56.11
C THR A 793 -82.39 -15.19 -55.65
#